data_AF-A0AAV5TBW0-F1
#
_entry.id   AF-A0AAV5TBW0-F1
#
_cell.length_a   1.000
_cell.length_b   1.000
_cell.length_c   1.000
_cell.angle_alpha   90.00
_cell.angle_beta   90.00
_cell.angle_gamma   90.00
#
_symmetry.space_group_name_H-M   'P 1'
#
loop_
_entity.id
_entity.type
_entity.pdbx_description
1 polymer ?
#
loop_
_entity_poly.entity_id
_entity_poly.type
_entity_poly.pdbx_seq_one_letter_code
_entity_poly.pdbx_strand_id
1 'polypeptide(L)'
;SLSAVGDVVAAMIEKKDASLLEDAPGCWQVKLLSGEKLPKGETSVSFTERNEKKNSEGYATLPVSDENRIRRFLILGATGGTFYAKEQKLTMENVQALKEIIIRGGASLILECVKEVSLKGKSQKQDAILLALALCSRFGVSSLSSAPPDLSAHPFYAYLREMHKEATGLVNTVCRTATHLFSYVAYCEMVSANIIITHEEEVERRQEEEMEKQMETRTLQLTKQENEKRRKVIKSTGWGRVMRKCIQNWYLSKTPEELAIAVTKYRSRNGWSHKDLLRLSHPIPRNDRQRIVFEHIFAYATKGECQPRKRLFPEDTCWAETVRMKYTEEQLVEEDKSEGLLYLERVSSLSPYTSEEEIIWSIRHFRLTWEQIPSKHLMSLEVWKAIVERMPMLAMIRNLAKMQNVGLFKGEKKEGDKIAHVVAHLTNLEAIKKARIHPIQILLAKTVYDAGMGDRGSLTWTPKPELSSALEKAFYLTFSLMPTTEKRFCVALDCSSSMCSKLSGSVLNGRVASAAMAMNILKTADCVECITFCNKTEVLPFTGESKLSEITDHMKTIKKGDTSGALPMTWATRNGKKFDVFVIFTDNDLNGEGPSTARALANYRRQSGIEDAKLIVVSMSANGATIASPDDRGMMDIAGFDPAIPQIIHDFVMGNI
;
A
#
# COMPACT_ATOMS: atom_id res chain seq x y z
N SER A 1 11.23 22.92 -9.75
CA SER A 1 10.76 21.74 -8.98
C SER A 1 9.72 21.01 -9.81
N LEU A 2 9.39 19.75 -9.50
CA LEU A 2 8.35 18.99 -10.22
C LEU A 2 7.01 19.72 -10.21
N SER A 3 6.59 20.25 -9.05
CA SER A 3 5.36 21.05 -8.92
C SER A 3 5.37 22.25 -9.89
N ALA A 4 6.45 23.03 -9.96
CA ALA A 4 6.51 24.18 -10.85
C ALA A 4 6.34 23.83 -12.34
N VAL A 5 6.89 22.69 -12.79
CA VAL A 5 6.70 22.24 -14.20
C VAL A 5 5.31 21.62 -14.38
N GLY A 6 4.77 20.97 -13.35
CA GLY A 6 3.38 20.49 -13.33
C GLY A 6 2.35 21.63 -13.43
N ASP A 7 2.57 22.73 -12.72
CA ASP A 7 1.70 23.92 -12.77
C ASP A 7 1.68 24.54 -14.17
N VAL A 8 2.81 24.54 -14.87
CA VAL A 8 2.89 24.96 -16.29
C VAL A 8 2.05 24.03 -17.18
N VAL A 9 2.15 22.71 -16.99
CA VAL A 9 1.34 21.72 -17.74
C VAL A 9 -0.16 21.92 -17.45
N ALA A 10 -0.53 22.11 -16.19
CA ALA A 10 -1.91 22.35 -15.78
C ALA A 10 -2.48 23.63 -16.44
N ALA A 11 -1.70 24.73 -16.41
CA ALA A 11 -2.09 25.99 -17.04
C ALA A 11 -2.21 25.88 -18.58
N MET A 12 -1.38 25.05 -19.23
CA MET A 12 -1.50 24.78 -20.67
C MET A 12 -2.82 24.06 -21.01
N ILE A 13 -3.21 23.08 -20.19
CA ILE A 13 -4.45 22.32 -20.35
C ILE A 13 -5.66 23.23 -20.13
N GLU A 14 -5.62 24.07 -19.09
CA GLU A 14 -6.71 25.00 -18.75
C GLU A 14 -6.95 26.05 -19.83
N LYS A 15 -5.88 26.57 -20.46
CA LYS A 15 -5.98 27.56 -21.54
C LYS A 15 -6.47 27.01 -22.88
N LYS A 16 -6.76 25.70 -22.99
CA LYS A 16 -7.19 25.01 -24.22
C LYS A 16 -6.32 25.36 -25.44
N ASP A 17 -5.02 25.55 -25.24
CA ASP A 17 -4.10 25.84 -26.34
C ASP A 17 -3.85 24.56 -27.14
N ALA A 18 -4.80 24.23 -28.00
CA ALA A 18 -4.84 22.98 -28.76
C ALA A 18 -3.60 22.79 -29.64
N SER A 19 -2.96 23.90 -30.06
CA SER A 19 -1.75 23.91 -30.87
C SER A 19 -0.52 23.29 -30.16
N LEU A 20 -0.50 23.28 -28.82
CA LEU A 20 0.60 22.73 -28.02
C LEU A 20 0.29 21.33 -27.46
N LEU A 21 -0.99 20.94 -27.40
CA LEU A 21 -1.44 19.62 -26.93
C LEU A 21 -1.43 18.57 -28.04
N GLU A 22 -1.54 18.96 -29.32
CA GLU A 22 -1.63 18.01 -30.44
C GLU A 22 -0.36 17.15 -30.63
N ASP A 23 0.79 17.64 -30.17
CA ASP A 23 2.09 16.96 -30.32
C ASP A 23 2.60 16.27 -29.03
N ALA A 24 1.84 16.33 -27.93
CA ALA A 24 2.25 15.69 -26.68
C ALA A 24 2.02 14.15 -26.71
N PRO A 25 2.98 13.34 -26.23
CA PRO A 25 2.83 11.89 -26.22
C PRO A 25 1.78 11.48 -25.18
N GLY A 26 0.77 10.75 -25.64
CA GLY A 26 -0.44 10.42 -24.88
C GLY A 26 -1.69 11.14 -25.38
N CYS A 27 -1.57 12.25 -26.12
CA CYS A 27 -2.72 12.92 -26.74
C CYS A 27 -3.33 12.12 -27.89
N TRP A 28 -2.60 11.18 -28.48
CA TRP A 28 -3.16 10.17 -29.39
C TRP A 28 -4.08 9.16 -28.67
N GLN A 29 -3.80 8.82 -27.41
CA GLN A 29 -4.70 8.00 -26.57
C GLN A 29 -5.90 8.80 -26.05
N VAL A 30 -5.75 10.11 -25.83
CA VAL A 30 -6.89 11.00 -25.49
C VAL A 30 -7.82 11.20 -26.68
N LYS A 31 -7.29 11.28 -27.92
CA LYS A 31 -8.10 11.41 -29.15
C LYS A 31 -9.00 10.20 -29.43
N LEU A 32 -8.67 9.00 -28.93
CA LEU A 32 -9.50 7.80 -29.08
C LEU A 32 -10.63 7.72 -28.02
N LEU A 33 -10.46 8.35 -26.86
CA LEU A 33 -11.48 8.37 -25.78
C LEU A 33 -12.56 9.46 -25.95
N SER A 34 -12.33 10.48 -26.77
CA SER A 34 -13.26 11.61 -26.93
C SER A 34 -13.79 11.72 -28.35
N GLY A 35 -14.61 10.79 -28.81
CA GLY A 35 -15.36 10.90 -30.07
C GLY A 35 -16.25 12.15 -30.23
N GLU A 36 -16.11 13.16 -29.37
CA GLU A 36 -16.77 14.46 -29.43
C GLU A 36 -15.77 15.58 -29.73
N LYS A 37 -16.10 16.39 -30.73
CA LYS A 37 -15.44 17.68 -30.96
C LYS A 37 -15.49 18.50 -29.67
N LEU A 38 -14.36 19.05 -29.25
CA LEU A 38 -14.27 20.06 -28.18
C LEU A 38 -15.42 21.06 -28.32
N PRO A 39 -16.28 21.25 -27.30
CA PRO A 39 -17.41 22.16 -27.39
C PRO A 39 -16.92 23.57 -27.70
N LYS A 40 -17.36 24.10 -28.85
CA LYS A 40 -17.25 25.53 -29.15
C LYS A 40 -18.09 26.28 -28.12
N GLY A 41 -17.54 27.40 -27.66
CA GLY A 41 -17.93 28.06 -26.42
C GLY A 41 -19.41 28.38 -26.30
N GLU A 42 -19.88 28.33 -25.06
CA GLU A 42 -20.99 29.15 -24.59
C GLU A 42 -20.87 29.33 -23.07
N THR A 43 -20.78 30.61 -22.70
CA THR A 43 -21.20 31.31 -21.47
C THR A 43 -21.18 30.64 -20.10
N SER A 44 -20.65 31.41 -19.14
CA SER A 44 -20.66 31.22 -17.69
C SER A 44 -21.96 30.64 -17.13
N VAL A 45 -21.93 29.38 -16.72
CA VAL A 45 -22.95 28.73 -15.88
C VAL A 45 -22.25 27.98 -14.75
N SER A 46 -22.81 28.08 -13.55
CA SER A 46 -22.27 27.62 -12.26
C SER A 46 -21.69 26.20 -12.25
N PHE A 47 -20.58 26.05 -11.53
CA PHE A 47 -19.70 24.88 -11.43
C PHE A 47 -20.33 23.62 -10.78
N THR A 48 -21.60 23.65 -10.38
CA THR A 48 -22.20 22.66 -9.47
C THR A 48 -23.04 21.55 -10.10
N GLU A 49 -23.48 21.65 -11.36
CA GLU A 49 -24.45 20.69 -11.93
C GLU A 49 -23.89 19.70 -12.97
N ARG A 50 -22.66 19.87 -13.48
CA ARG A 50 -22.12 19.04 -14.59
C ARG A 50 -21.19 17.88 -14.20
N ASN A 51 -20.88 17.69 -12.91
CA ASN A 51 -19.89 16.68 -12.47
C ASN A 51 -20.47 15.59 -11.54
N GLU A 52 -21.76 15.26 -11.65
CA GLU A 52 -22.33 14.13 -10.91
C GLU A 52 -21.84 12.80 -11.49
N LYS A 53 -21.10 12.01 -10.70
CA LYS A 53 -20.69 10.66 -11.07
C LYS A 53 -21.67 9.68 -10.47
N LYS A 54 -22.20 8.76 -11.28
CA LYS A 54 -23.05 7.67 -10.75
C LYS A 54 -22.18 6.63 -10.04
N ASN A 55 -22.60 6.17 -8.87
CA ASN A 55 -21.99 5.03 -8.19
C ASN A 55 -22.40 3.70 -8.84
N SER A 56 -22.01 2.57 -8.24
CA SER A 56 -22.26 1.23 -8.78
C SER A 56 -23.75 0.92 -8.94
N GLU A 57 -24.57 1.53 -8.09
CA GLU A 57 -26.04 1.40 -8.04
C GLU A 57 -26.77 2.46 -8.89
N GLY A 58 -26.04 3.34 -9.59
CA GLY A 58 -26.62 4.34 -10.49
C GLY A 58 -27.05 5.67 -9.84
N TYR A 59 -26.78 5.86 -8.55
CA TYR A 59 -27.11 7.08 -7.79
C TYR A 59 -26.04 8.15 -7.94
N ALA A 60 -26.45 9.41 -7.96
CA ALA A 60 -25.54 10.55 -8.06
C ALA A 60 -24.63 10.66 -6.82
N THR A 61 -23.32 10.62 -7.05
CA THR A 61 -22.28 10.83 -6.05
C THR A 61 -21.31 11.90 -6.53
N LEU A 62 -20.57 12.49 -5.59
CA LEU A 62 -19.55 13.47 -5.92
C LEU A 62 -18.24 12.76 -6.26
N PRO A 63 -17.47 13.28 -7.24
CA PRO A 63 -16.13 12.78 -7.49
C PRO A 63 -15.24 13.11 -6.28
N VAL A 64 -14.51 12.11 -5.80
CA VAL A 64 -13.51 12.31 -4.75
C VAL A 64 -12.36 13.19 -5.26
N SER A 65 -11.79 14.03 -4.40
CA SER A 65 -10.61 14.83 -4.75
C SER A 65 -9.44 13.93 -5.15
N ASP A 66 -8.56 14.43 -6.02
CA ASP A 66 -7.39 13.67 -6.50
C ASP A 66 -6.53 13.16 -5.33
N GLU A 67 -6.29 14.01 -4.33
CA GLU A 67 -5.53 13.64 -3.12
C GLU A 67 -6.19 12.47 -2.37
N ASN A 68 -7.49 12.56 -2.09
CA ASN A 68 -8.19 11.51 -1.37
C ASN A 68 -8.32 10.22 -2.22
N ARG A 69 -8.43 10.34 -3.55
CA ARG A 69 -8.39 9.19 -4.46
C ARG A 69 -7.05 8.46 -4.36
N ILE A 70 -5.94 9.22 -4.40
CA ILE A 70 -4.59 8.68 -4.24
C ILE A 70 -4.46 8.02 -2.87
N ARG A 71 -4.81 8.72 -1.78
CA ARG A 71 -4.71 8.20 -0.40
C ARG A 71 -5.52 6.91 -0.20
N ARG A 72 -6.77 6.87 -0.67
CA ARG A 72 -7.61 5.65 -0.63
C ARG A 72 -6.95 4.49 -1.35
N PHE A 73 -6.46 4.70 -2.57
CA PHE A 73 -5.76 3.65 -3.31
C PHE A 73 -4.49 3.18 -2.59
N LEU A 74 -3.66 4.09 -2.07
CA LEU A 74 -2.41 3.75 -1.39
C LEU A 74 -2.63 3.01 -0.06
N ILE A 75 -3.69 3.33 0.68
CA ILE A 75 -3.97 2.80 2.02
C ILE A 75 -4.81 1.52 1.96
N LEU A 76 -5.90 1.53 1.19
CA LEU A 76 -6.83 0.40 1.08
C LEU A 76 -6.37 -0.59 0.01
N GLY A 77 -5.65 -0.13 -1.01
CA GLY A 77 -5.31 -0.95 -2.17
C GLY A 77 -6.54 -1.38 -2.97
N ALA A 78 -6.34 -2.33 -3.88
CA ALA A 78 -7.41 -2.92 -4.67
C ALA A 78 -7.57 -4.45 -4.45
N THR A 79 -6.73 -5.04 -3.59
CA THR A 79 -6.71 -6.48 -3.35
C THR A 79 -8.02 -6.96 -2.74
N GLY A 80 -8.59 -8.05 -3.25
CA GLY A 80 -9.89 -8.57 -2.83
C GLY A 80 -11.09 -7.88 -3.50
N GLY A 81 -10.88 -6.78 -4.23
CA GLY A 81 -11.96 -6.02 -4.86
C GLY A 81 -12.86 -5.29 -3.85
N THR A 82 -14.00 -4.82 -4.33
CA THR A 82 -15.13 -4.36 -3.50
C THR A 82 -16.29 -5.35 -3.65
N PHE A 83 -17.39 -5.10 -2.93
CA PHE A 83 -18.62 -5.84 -3.15
C PHE A 83 -19.10 -5.81 -4.62
N TYR A 84 -18.87 -4.68 -5.31
CA TYR A 84 -19.37 -4.41 -6.66
C TYR A 84 -18.33 -4.56 -7.78
N ALA A 85 -17.04 -4.60 -7.45
CA ALA A 85 -15.96 -4.64 -8.44
C ALA A 85 -14.89 -5.69 -8.09
N LYS A 86 -14.49 -6.49 -9.09
CA LYS A 86 -13.35 -7.42 -8.95
C LYS A 86 -12.04 -6.66 -8.76
N GLU A 87 -11.06 -7.29 -8.08
CA GLU A 87 -9.72 -6.75 -7.81
C GLU A 87 -9.02 -6.17 -9.05
N GLN A 88 -9.05 -6.89 -10.17
CA GLN A 88 -8.43 -6.41 -11.42
C GLN A 88 -9.10 -5.14 -11.93
N LYS A 89 -10.44 -5.10 -11.98
CA LYS A 89 -11.20 -3.92 -12.42
C LYS A 89 -10.90 -2.71 -11.55
N LEU A 90 -10.94 -2.87 -10.23
CA LEU A 90 -10.68 -1.80 -9.27
C LEU A 90 -9.23 -1.28 -9.33
N THR A 91 -8.26 -2.18 -9.58
CA THR A 91 -6.86 -1.79 -9.79
C THR A 91 -6.73 -0.95 -11.06
N MET A 92 -7.37 -1.38 -12.16
CA MET A 92 -7.34 -0.66 -13.43
C MET A 92 -7.99 0.73 -13.33
N GLU A 93 -9.14 0.84 -12.66
CA GLU A 93 -9.82 2.13 -12.43
C GLU A 93 -8.95 3.12 -11.64
N ASN A 94 -8.24 2.65 -10.62
CA ASN A 94 -7.32 3.48 -9.85
C ASN A 94 -6.06 3.83 -10.63
N VAL A 95 -5.51 2.90 -11.40
CA VAL A 95 -4.35 3.17 -12.26
C VAL A 95 -4.72 4.20 -13.34
N GLN A 96 -5.89 4.09 -13.94
CA GLN A 96 -6.39 5.05 -14.92
C GLN A 96 -6.54 6.45 -14.31
N ALA A 97 -7.07 6.52 -13.08
CA ALA A 97 -7.13 7.77 -12.33
C ALA A 97 -5.75 8.41 -12.13
N LEU A 98 -4.76 7.61 -11.73
CA LEU A 98 -3.40 8.11 -11.54
C LEU A 98 -2.79 8.59 -12.86
N LYS A 99 -3.07 7.92 -13.99
CA LYS A 99 -2.66 8.39 -15.33
C LYS A 99 -3.28 9.74 -15.67
N GLU A 100 -4.58 9.92 -15.44
CA GLU A 100 -5.29 11.20 -15.65
C GLU A 100 -4.68 12.32 -14.81
N ILE A 101 -4.38 12.05 -13.53
CA ILE A 101 -3.71 12.99 -12.64
C ILE A 101 -2.32 13.37 -13.17
N ILE A 102 -1.54 12.38 -13.64
CA ILE A 102 -0.22 12.62 -14.23
C ILE A 102 -0.34 13.50 -15.48
N ILE A 103 -1.28 13.21 -16.39
CA ILE A 103 -1.49 13.98 -17.62
C ILE A 103 -1.85 15.44 -17.30
N ARG A 104 -2.61 15.68 -16.23
CA ARG A 104 -2.98 17.03 -15.75
C ARG A 104 -1.85 17.77 -15.02
N GLY A 105 -0.64 17.21 -14.92
CA GLY A 105 0.48 17.84 -14.21
C GLY A 105 0.59 17.50 -12.72
N GLY A 106 -0.29 16.63 -12.19
CA GLY A 106 -0.42 16.32 -10.76
C GLY A 106 0.50 15.23 -10.20
N ALA A 107 1.61 14.88 -10.86
CA ALA A 107 2.49 13.81 -10.38
C ALA A 107 3.20 14.13 -9.06
N SER A 108 3.45 15.40 -8.75
CA SER A 108 4.01 15.81 -7.45
C SER A 108 3.12 15.34 -6.30
N LEU A 109 1.80 15.54 -6.41
CA LEU A 109 0.82 15.11 -5.41
C LEU A 109 0.87 13.60 -5.18
N ILE A 110 1.02 12.80 -6.25
CA ILE A 110 1.13 11.34 -6.15
C ILE A 110 2.40 10.95 -5.38
N LEU A 111 3.55 11.53 -5.74
CA LEU A 111 4.84 11.19 -5.13
C LEU A 111 4.93 11.65 -3.67
N GLU A 112 4.35 12.80 -3.33
CA GLU A 112 4.21 13.27 -1.95
C GLU A 112 3.35 12.33 -1.11
N CYS A 113 2.17 11.93 -1.62
CA CYS A 113 1.31 10.94 -0.98
C CYS A 113 2.03 9.59 -0.78
N VAL A 114 2.73 9.10 -1.81
CA VAL A 114 3.54 7.86 -1.76
C VAL A 114 4.59 7.94 -0.65
N LYS A 115 5.34 9.04 -0.60
CA LYS A 115 6.37 9.27 0.43
C LYS A 115 5.76 9.30 1.82
N GLU A 116 4.67 10.03 2.01
CA GLU A 116 4.01 10.18 3.32
C GLU A 116 3.45 8.84 3.82
N VAL A 117 2.65 8.16 2.99
CA VAL A 117 2.00 6.89 3.35
C VAL A 117 3.05 5.81 3.63
N SER A 118 4.13 5.75 2.86
CA SER A 118 5.19 4.74 3.06
C SER A 118 6.01 4.99 4.33
N LEU A 119 6.46 6.22 4.56
CA LEU A 119 7.31 6.58 5.70
C LEU A 119 6.55 6.51 7.02
N LYS A 120 5.31 6.99 7.06
CA LYS A 120 4.45 6.91 8.25
C LYS A 120 3.89 5.50 8.48
N GLY A 121 4.05 4.59 7.52
CA GLY A 121 3.57 3.20 7.65
C GLY A 121 2.05 3.09 7.66
N LYS A 122 1.37 3.96 6.91
CA LYS A 122 -0.10 4.08 6.91
C LYS A 122 -0.82 2.94 6.17
N SER A 123 -0.14 2.23 5.28
CA SER A 123 -0.74 1.15 4.50
C SER A 123 -0.34 -0.22 5.04
N GLN A 124 -1.32 -1.14 5.09
CA GLN A 124 -1.12 -2.53 5.53
C GLN A 124 -0.32 -3.35 4.52
N LYS A 125 -0.40 -3.02 3.22
CA LYS A 125 0.35 -3.65 2.13
C LYS A 125 1.09 -2.59 1.33
N GLN A 126 2.26 -2.94 0.81
CA GLN A 126 3.06 -1.99 0.03
C GLN A 126 2.73 -2.01 -1.47
N ASP A 127 1.94 -2.98 -1.95
CA ASP A 127 1.71 -3.22 -3.38
C ASP A 127 1.18 -1.98 -4.13
N ALA A 128 0.16 -1.30 -3.60
CA ALA A 128 -0.39 -0.09 -4.23
C ALA A 128 0.62 1.08 -4.26
N ILE A 129 1.43 1.23 -3.21
CA ILE A 129 2.50 2.24 -3.12
C ILE A 129 3.56 1.98 -4.18
N LEU A 130 4.00 0.72 -4.29
CA LEU A 130 5.02 0.32 -5.25
C LEU A 130 4.50 0.41 -6.69
N LEU A 131 3.23 0.11 -6.94
CA LEU A 131 2.60 0.27 -8.24
C LEU A 131 2.48 1.75 -8.64
N ALA A 132 2.04 2.63 -7.75
CA ALA A 132 1.98 4.07 -8.00
C ALA A 132 3.38 4.65 -8.28
N LEU A 133 4.38 4.24 -7.49
CA LEU A 133 5.77 4.64 -7.69
C LEU A 133 6.33 4.13 -9.03
N ALA A 134 6.04 2.87 -9.39
CA ALA A 134 6.44 2.29 -10.67
C ALA A 134 5.75 2.99 -11.85
N LEU A 135 4.47 3.34 -11.72
CA LEU A 135 3.74 4.12 -12.72
C LEU A 135 4.43 5.46 -12.95
N CYS A 136 4.67 6.26 -11.91
CA CYS A 136 5.39 7.53 -12.02
C CYS A 136 6.82 7.37 -12.55
N SER A 137 7.49 6.24 -12.30
CA SER A 137 8.85 5.99 -12.78
C SER A 137 8.91 5.57 -14.26
N ARG A 138 7.80 5.08 -14.82
CA ARG A 138 7.77 4.44 -16.15
C ARG A 138 6.76 5.03 -17.13
N PHE A 139 5.87 5.92 -16.68
CA PHE A 139 4.86 6.55 -17.51
C PHE A 139 5.51 7.34 -18.66
N GLY A 140 5.13 7.04 -19.90
CA GLY A 140 5.61 7.74 -21.10
C GLY A 140 7.09 7.54 -21.45
N VAL A 141 7.80 6.56 -20.85
CA VAL A 141 9.25 6.34 -21.10
C VAL A 141 9.55 5.98 -22.56
N SER A 142 8.70 5.18 -23.20
CA SER A 142 8.84 4.82 -24.62
C SER A 142 8.81 6.08 -25.49
N SER A 143 7.82 6.93 -25.26
CA SER A 143 7.64 8.20 -25.97
C SER A 143 8.76 9.21 -25.73
N LEU A 144 9.31 9.27 -24.52
CA LEU A 144 10.49 10.08 -24.19
C LEU A 144 11.74 9.62 -24.94
N SER A 145 11.90 8.31 -25.11
CA SER A 145 13.08 7.73 -25.78
C SER A 145 13.03 7.88 -27.30
N SER A 146 11.83 8.00 -27.87
CA SER A 146 11.59 8.16 -29.31
C SER A 146 11.27 9.60 -29.73
N ALA A 147 11.25 10.56 -28.80
CA ALA A 147 10.86 11.93 -29.10
C ALA A 147 11.90 12.61 -30.01
N PRO A 148 11.46 13.28 -31.09
CA PRO A 148 12.37 14.06 -31.92
C PRO A 148 12.92 15.28 -31.15
N PRO A 149 14.07 15.84 -31.55
CA PRO A 149 14.80 16.85 -30.77
C PRO A 149 14.01 18.15 -30.52
N ASP A 150 13.12 18.50 -31.43
CA ASP A 150 12.19 19.62 -31.38
C ASP A 150 11.13 19.46 -30.28
N LEU A 151 10.49 18.29 -30.17
CA LEU A 151 9.52 17.97 -29.11
C LEU A 151 10.18 17.80 -27.73
N SER A 152 11.48 17.50 -27.69
CA SER A 152 12.20 17.29 -26.43
C SER A 152 12.21 18.52 -25.50
N ALA A 153 12.02 19.72 -26.07
CA ALA A 153 11.94 21.00 -25.36
C ALA A 153 10.54 21.31 -24.82
N HIS A 154 9.51 20.55 -25.19
CA HIS A 154 8.13 20.82 -24.78
C HIS A 154 7.95 20.65 -23.25
N PRO A 155 7.21 21.55 -22.55
CA PRO A 155 7.10 21.56 -21.10
C PRO A 155 6.63 20.22 -20.49
N PHE A 156 5.73 19.52 -21.19
CA PHE A 156 5.27 18.20 -20.76
C PHE A 156 6.40 17.15 -20.69
N TYR A 157 7.33 17.15 -21.65
CA TYR A 157 8.48 16.24 -21.60
C TYR A 157 9.46 16.62 -20.50
N ALA A 158 9.62 17.92 -20.20
CA ALA A 158 10.38 18.38 -19.05
C ALA A 158 9.73 17.91 -17.73
N TYR A 159 8.41 18.00 -17.63
CA TYR A 159 7.62 17.50 -16.50
C TYR A 159 7.81 15.98 -16.32
N LEU A 160 7.69 15.19 -17.39
CA LEU A 160 7.92 13.74 -17.31
C LEU A 160 9.34 13.38 -16.86
N ARG A 161 10.36 14.11 -17.32
CA ARG A 161 11.76 13.90 -16.89
C ARG A 161 11.95 14.19 -15.41
N GLU A 162 11.42 15.30 -14.91
CA GLU A 162 11.48 15.61 -13.48
C GLU A 162 10.66 14.62 -12.64
N MET A 163 9.50 14.17 -13.12
CA MET A 163 8.69 13.14 -12.48
C MET A 163 9.49 11.83 -12.33
N HIS A 164 10.13 11.36 -13.41
CA HIS A 164 10.93 10.13 -13.39
C HIS A 164 12.12 10.26 -12.43
N LYS A 165 12.78 11.42 -12.41
CA LYS A 165 13.90 11.71 -11.52
C LYS A 165 13.48 11.70 -10.06
N GLU A 166 12.36 12.34 -9.72
CA GLU A 166 11.83 12.36 -8.35
C GLU A 166 11.35 10.97 -7.90
N ALA A 167 10.58 10.28 -8.75
CA ALA A 167 10.09 8.93 -8.47
C ALA A 167 11.26 7.95 -8.23
N THR A 168 12.28 7.95 -9.10
CA THR A 168 13.47 7.10 -8.89
C THR A 168 14.33 7.52 -7.69
N GLY A 169 14.32 8.80 -7.33
CA GLY A 169 14.92 9.29 -6.08
C GLY A 169 14.24 8.74 -4.82
N LEU A 170 12.92 8.51 -4.87
CA LEU A 170 12.16 7.96 -3.75
C LEU A 170 12.31 6.44 -3.57
N VAL A 171 12.77 5.71 -4.59
CA VAL A 171 12.87 4.23 -4.55
C VAL A 171 13.68 3.74 -3.36
N ASN A 172 14.81 4.37 -3.03
CA ASN A 172 15.61 3.92 -1.88
C ASN A 172 14.89 4.11 -0.53
N THR A 173 14.05 5.14 -0.45
CA THR A 173 13.30 5.48 0.76
C THR A 173 12.06 4.58 0.92
N VAL A 174 11.35 4.32 -0.17
CA VAL A 174 10.11 3.51 -0.19
C VAL A 174 10.42 2.02 -0.17
N CYS A 175 11.36 1.57 -1.01
CA CYS A 175 11.76 0.16 -1.13
C CYS A 175 12.72 -0.24 0.01
N ARG A 176 12.26 -0.22 1.26
CA ARG A 176 13.08 -0.54 2.44
C ARG A 176 13.65 -1.97 2.48
N THR A 177 12.98 -2.93 1.84
CA THR A 177 13.37 -4.35 1.83
C THR A 177 13.59 -4.84 0.40
N ALA A 178 14.33 -5.95 0.23
CA ALA A 178 14.50 -6.58 -1.08
C ALA A 178 13.17 -6.98 -1.72
N THR A 179 12.22 -7.47 -0.92
CA THR A 179 10.84 -7.76 -1.37
C THR A 179 10.17 -6.54 -2.01
N HIS A 180 10.31 -5.35 -1.42
CA HIS A 180 9.76 -4.12 -2.01
C HIS A 180 10.44 -3.79 -3.34
N LEU A 181 11.77 -3.93 -3.41
CA LEU A 181 12.53 -3.70 -4.64
C LEU A 181 12.09 -4.65 -5.76
N PHE A 182 11.96 -5.95 -5.48
CA PHE A 182 11.48 -6.94 -6.45
C PHE A 182 10.07 -6.64 -6.93
N SER A 183 9.14 -6.35 -6.02
CA SER A 183 7.78 -5.95 -6.38
C SER A 183 7.76 -4.68 -7.23
N TYR A 184 8.54 -3.65 -6.88
CA TYR A 184 8.67 -2.42 -7.66
C TYR A 184 9.17 -2.69 -9.08
N VAL A 185 10.19 -3.54 -9.26
CA VAL A 185 10.72 -3.89 -10.58
C VAL A 185 9.69 -4.68 -11.39
N ALA A 186 8.97 -5.62 -10.76
CA ALA A 186 7.87 -6.34 -11.39
C ALA A 186 6.78 -5.37 -11.88
N TYR A 187 6.39 -4.39 -11.08
CA TYR A 187 5.44 -3.37 -11.51
C TYR A 187 5.99 -2.46 -12.62
N CYS A 188 7.28 -2.12 -12.60
CA CYS A 188 7.91 -1.37 -13.68
C CYS A 188 7.87 -2.14 -15.02
N GLU A 189 8.07 -3.46 -14.97
CA GLU A 189 7.92 -4.35 -16.12
C GLU A 189 6.48 -4.37 -16.62
N MET A 190 5.51 -4.56 -15.72
CA MET A 190 4.08 -4.54 -16.06
C MET A 190 3.65 -3.23 -16.72
N VAL A 191 4.08 -2.09 -16.18
CA VAL A 191 3.77 -0.76 -16.73
C VAL A 191 4.45 -0.56 -18.10
N SER A 192 5.68 -1.07 -18.28
CA SER A 192 6.43 -0.92 -19.53
C SER A 192 5.95 -1.87 -20.64
N ALA A 193 5.37 -3.01 -20.29
CA ALA A 193 4.90 -4.03 -21.23
C ALA A 193 3.58 -3.66 -21.94
N ASN A 194 2.98 -2.49 -21.65
CA ASN A 194 1.64 -2.11 -22.09
C ASN A 194 0.55 -3.15 -21.72
N ILE A 195 0.73 -3.92 -20.63
CA ILE A 195 -0.25 -4.95 -20.18
C ILE A 195 -1.42 -4.34 -19.39
N ILE A 196 -1.41 -3.02 -19.17
CA ILE A 196 -2.62 -2.27 -18.78
C ILE A 196 -3.36 -1.92 -20.07
N ILE A 197 -3.78 -2.96 -20.79
CA ILE A 197 -4.73 -2.85 -21.90
C ILE A 197 -6.05 -2.45 -21.28
N THR A 198 -6.57 -1.28 -21.59
CA THR A 198 -7.95 -0.95 -21.22
C THR A 198 -8.89 -1.87 -21.99
N HIS A 199 -10.03 -2.22 -21.40
CA HIS A 199 -11.05 -2.99 -22.13
C HIS A 199 -11.49 -2.25 -23.42
N GLU A 200 -11.37 -0.92 -23.45
CA GLU A 200 -11.57 -0.09 -24.64
C GLU A 200 -10.49 -0.31 -25.70
N GLU A 201 -9.20 -0.40 -25.34
CA GLU A 201 -8.12 -0.70 -26.29
C GLU A 201 -8.17 -2.14 -26.84
N GLU A 202 -8.77 -3.09 -26.12
CA GLU A 202 -9.04 -4.46 -26.62
C GLU A 202 -10.25 -4.47 -27.56
N VAL A 203 -11.28 -3.65 -27.28
CA VAL A 203 -12.44 -3.47 -28.15
C VAL A 203 -12.06 -2.73 -29.42
N GLU A 204 -11.24 -1.67 -29.34
CA GLU A 204 -10.67 -0.99 -30.50
C GLU A 204 -9.79 -1.92 -31.31
N ARG A 205 -8.94 -2.74 -30.68
CA ARG A 205 -8.15 -3.75 -31.43
C ARG A 205 -9.04 -4.73 -32.17
N ARG A 206 -10.13 -5.20 -31.55
CA ARG A 206 -11.09 -6.11 -32.18
C ARG A 206 -11.90 -5.43 -33.27
N GLN A 207 -12.27 -4.16 -33.10
CA GLN A 207 -12.95 -3.34 -34.10
C GLN A 207 -12.03 -2.97 -35.26
N GLU A 208 -10.74 -2.71 -35.00
CA GLU A 208 -9.70 -2.55 -36.01
C GLU A 208 -9.46 -3.87 -36.74
N GLU A 209 -9.36 -5.01 -36.06
CA GLU A 209 -9.23 -6.34 -36.67
C GLU A 209 -10.48 -6.75 -37.47
N GLU A 210 -11.68 -6.35 -37.03
CA GLU A 210 -12.95 -6.54 -37.78
C GLU A 210 -13.05 -5.60 -38.98
N MET A 211 -12.63 -4.33 -38.85
CA MET A 211 -12.53 -3.39 -39.97
C MET A 211 -11.44 -3.81 -40.97
N GLU A 212 -10.32 -4.37 -40.50
CA GLU A 212 -9.21 -4.87 -41.32
C GLU A 212 -9.62 -6.16 -42.05
N LYS A 213 -10.47 -6.99 -41.46
CA LYS A 213 -11.16 -8.11 -42.14
C LYS A 213 -12.22 -7.64 -43.15
N GLN A 214 -12.84 -6.47 -42.93
CA GLN A 214 -13.85 -5.91 -43.85
C GLN A 214 -13.23 -5.12 -45.01
N MET A 215 -12.05 -4.51 -44.83
CA MET A 215 -11.31 -3.79 -45.88
C MET A 215 -10.32 -4.69 -46.63
N GLU A 216 -10.78 -5.86 -47.06
CA GLU A 216 -10.02 -6.70 -48.00
C GLU A 216 -10.31 -6.28 -49.44
N THR A 217 -9.70 -5.18 -49.90
CA THR A 217 -9.44 -4.99 -51.35
C THR A 217 -8.23 -4.09 -51.62
N ARG A 218 -7.16 -4.75 -52.08
CA ARG A 218 -6.03 -4.25 -52.90
C ARG A 218 -5.11 -3.12 -52.41
N THR A 219 -5.37 -2.46 -51.28
CA THR A 219 -4.50 -1.39 -50.78
C THR A 219 -3.75 -1.79 -49.50
N LEU A 220 -3.22 -3.02 -49.46
CA LEU A 220 -2.77 -3.66 -48.21
C LEU A 220 -1.35 -4.22 -48.25
N GLN A 221 -0.54 -3.92 -49.27
CA GLN A 221 0.89 -4.30 -49.29
C GLN A 221 1.84 -3.13 -49.07
N LEU A 222 1.53 -1.94 -49.57
CA LEU A 222 2.34 -0.72 -49.35
C LEU A 222 2.13 -0.16 -47.94
N THR A 223 0.86 -0.09 -47.49
CA THR A 223 0.49 0.31 -46.12
C THR A 223 0.92 -0.70 -45.07
N LYS A 224 0.95 -2.02 -45.38
CA LYS A 224 1.53 -3.01 -44.47
C LYS A 224 3.01 -2.76 -44.25
N GLN A 225 3.81 -2.57 -45.31
CA GLN A 225 5.25 -2.31 -45.13
C GLN A 225 5.54 -0.97 -44.43
N GLU A 226 4.75 0.07 -44.67
CA GLU A 226 4.91 1.36 -43.98
C GLU A 226 4.40 1.35 -42.54
N ASN A 227 3.26 0.70 -42.26
CA ASN A 227 2.74 0.54 -40.91
C ASN A 227 3.54 -0.46 -40.09
N GLU A 228 4.14 -1.48 -40.70
CA GLU A 228 5.03 -2.45 -40.04
C GLU A 228 6.42 -1.85 -39.80
N LYS A 229 6.87 -0.92 -40.66
CA LYS A 229 8.02 -0.03 -40.37
C LYS A 229 7.70 0.98 -39.26
N ARG A 230 6.49 1.56 -39.20
CA ARG A 230 6.05 2.46 -38.11
C ARG A 230 5.75 1.73 -36.80
N ARG A 231 5.28 0.47 -36.84
CA ARG A 231 4.90 -0.40 -35.70
C ARG A 231 6.07 -1.18 -35.09
N LYS A 232 7.31 -0.99 -35.57
CA LYS A 232 8.48 -1.33 -34.73
C LYS A 232 8.55 -0.33 -33.56
N VAL A 233 7.58 -0.41 -32.66
CA VAL A 233 7.72 0.07 -31.29
C VAL A 233 8.97 -0.63 -30.78
N ILE A 234 10.06 0.11 -30.67
CA ILE A 234 11.27 -0.37 -30.01
C ILE A 234 10.80 -0.82 -28.64
N LYS A 235 10.70 -2.14 -28.43
CA LYS A 235 10.44 -2.73 -27.12
C LYS A 235 11.62 -2.32 -26.26
N SER A 236 11.51 -1.18 -25.58
CA SER A 236 12.49 -0.77 -24.59
C SER A 236 12.55 -1.92 -23.59
N THR A 237 13.75 -2.47 -23.38
CA THR A 237 13.99 -3.54 -22.40
C THR A 237 13.63 -3.13 -20.98
N GLY A 238 13.31 -1.85 -20.74
CA GLY A 238 12.96 -1.29 -19.44
C GLY A 238 14.19 -0.80 -18.65
N TRP A 239 15.39 -1.18 -19.07
CA TRP A 239 16.65 -1.01 -18.34
C TRP A 239 17.51 0.15 -18.86
N GLY A 240 16.90 1.32 -19.06
CA GLY A 240 17.62 2.55 -19.39
C GLY A 240 18.59 3.01 -18.30
N ARG A 241 19.41 4.03 -18.60
CA ARG A 241 20.43 4.58 -17.66
C ARG A 241 19.84 4.95 -16.29
N VAL A 242 18.65 5.56 -16.28
CA VAL A 242 17.96 6.00 -15.06
C VAL A 242 17.57 4.79 -14.19
N MET A 243 16.93 3.78 -14.77
CA MET A 243 16.51 2.57 -14.04
C MET A 243 17.72 1.81 -13.50
N ARG A 244 18.78 1.61 -14.30
CA ARG A 244 20.01 0.98 -13.81
C ARG A 244 20.59 1.73 -12.63
N LYS A 245 20.78 3.05 -12.74
CA LYS A 245 21.31 3.89 -11.65
C LYS A 245 20.44 3.84 -10.40
N CYS A 246 19.11 3.82 -10.56
CA CYS A 246 18.16 3.68 -9.46
C CYS A 246 18.39 2.38 -8.67
N ILE A 247 18.48 1.24 -9.38
CA ILE A 247 18.72 -0.07 -8.74
C ILE A 247 20.13 -0.15 -8.15
N GLN A 248 21.15 0.38 -8.83
CA GLN A 248 22.52 0.46 -8.29
C GLN A 248 22.55 1.21 -6.96
N ASN A 249 21.92 2.39 -6.90
CA ASN A 249 21.87 3.21 -5.69
C ASN A 249 21.20 2.48 -4.52
N TRP A 250 20.22 1.62 -4.79
CA TRP A 250 19.57 0.83 -3.74
C TRP A 250 20.53 -0.15 -3.05
N TYR A 251 21.40 -0.83 -3.83
CA TYR A 251 22.42 -1.73 -3.30
C TYR A 251 23.55 -0.97 -2.61
N LEU A 252 24.02 0.10 -3.24
CA LEU A 252 25.20 0.86 -2.79
C LEU A 252 24.92 1.84 -1.65
N SER A 253 23.66 2.08 -1.30
CA SER A 253 23.28 2.91 -0.16
C SER A 253 23.21 2.15 1.17
N LYS A 254 23.37 0.82 1.15
CA LYS A 254 23.34 -0.03 2.33
C LYS A 254 24.74 -0.27 2.86
N THR A 255 24.85 -0.44 4.16
CA THR A 255 26.05 -1.00 4.78
C THR A 255 26.24 -2.47 4.37
N PRO A 256 27.47 -3.02 4.42
CA PRO A 256 27.71 -4.43 4.17
C PRO A 256 26.81 -5.38 4.98
N GLU A 257 26.55 -5.04 6.25
CA GLU A 257 25.73 -5.82 7.18
C GLU A 257 24.26 -5.81 6.75
N GLU A 258 23.70 -4.62 6.46
CA GLU A 258 22.33 -4.49 5.96
C GLU A 258 22.14 -5.21 4.63
N LEU A 259 23.14 -5.14 3.75
CA LEU A 259 23.09 -5.81 2.46
C LEU A 259 23.16 -7.35 2.62
N ALA A 260 24.04 -7.85 3.49
CA ALA A 260 24.13 -9.28 3.81
C ALA A 260 22.79 -9.82 4.37
N ILE A 261 22.15 -9.07 5.26
CA ILE A 261 20.80 -9.40 5.77
C ILE A 261 19.78 -9.38 4.62
N ALA A 262 19.80 -8.35 3.76
CA ALA A 262 18.85 -8.22 2.66
C ALA A 262 18.92 -9.41 1.69
N VAL A 263 20.12 -9.80 1.26
CA VAL A 263 20.31 -10.88 0.28
C VAL A 263 20.04 -12.27 0.84
N THR A 264 20.23 -12.46 2.14
CA THR A 264 19.99 -13.76 2.79
C THR A 264 18.54 -13.94 3.20
N LYS A 265 17.89 -12.89 3.73
CA LYS A 265 16.52 -12.94 4.25
C LYS A 265 15.47 -13.05 3.15
N TYR A 266 15.64 -12.33 2.05
CA TYR A 266 14.67 -12.29 0.95
C TYR A 266 15.38 -12.48 -0.39
N ARG A 267 15.56 -13.74 -0.81
CA ARG A 267 16.34 -14.08 -2.02
C ARG A 267 15.65 -13.71 -3.33
N SER A 268 14.32 -13.88 -3.38
CA SER A 268 13.49 -13.59 -4.55
C SER A 268 12.05 -13.28 -4.19
N ARG A 269 11.34 -12.57 -5.07
CA ARG A 269 9.90 -12.29 -4.98
C ARG A 269 9.36 -11.91 -6.36
N ASN A 270 8.10 -12.24 -6.64
CA ASN A 270 7.38 -11.82 -7.86
C ASN A 270 8.17 -12.07 -9.16
N GLY A 271 8.87 -13.21 -9.25
CA GLY A 271 9.67 -13.57 -10.42
C GLY A 271 11.06 -12.93 -10.51
N TRP A 272 11.40 -12.03 -9.59
CA TRP A 272 12.69 -11.33 -9.54
C TRP A 272 13.57 -11.82 -8.39
N SER A 273 14.88 -11.94 -8.64
CA SER A 273 15.89 -12.26 -7.63
C SER A 273 17.01 -11.22 -7.58
N HIS A 274 17.81 -11.24 -6.52
CA HIS A 274 19.02 -10.41 -6.45
C HIS A 274 19.96 -10.68 -7.62
N LYS A 275 20.09 -11.94 -8.05
CA LYS A 275 20.87 -12.33 -9.23
C LYS A 275 20.44 -11.58 -10.48
N ASP A 276 19.14 -11.50 -10.74
CA ASP A 276 18.61 -10.83 -11.94
C ASP A 276 18.85 -9.32 -11.89
N LEU A 277 18.57 -8.69 -10.75
CA LEU A 277 18.79 -7.25 -10.59
C LEU A 277 20.27 -6.87 -10.69
N LEU A 278 21.18 -7.66 -10.12
CA LEU A 278 22.63 -7.40 -10.20
C LEU A 278 23.14 -7.56 -11.64
N ARG A 279 22.64 -8.56 -12.38
CA ARG A 279 22.98 -8.77 -13.80
C ARG A 279 22.53 -7.63 -14.70
N LEU A 280 21.42 -6.97 -14.38
CA LEU A 280 20.86 -5.90 -15.23
C LEU A 280 21.33 -4.50 -14.81
N SER A 281 21.56 -4.29 -13.51
CA SER A 281 21.97 -2.98 -12.98
C SER A 281 23.48 -2.76 -12.96
N HIS A 282 24.30 -3.82 -12.83
CA HIS A 282 25.76 -3.73 -12.72
C HIS A 282 26.24 -2.68 -11.69
N PRO A 283 25.94 -2.85 -10.39
CA PRO A 283 26.41 -1.92 -9.37
C PRO A 283 27.92 -1.99 -9.21
N ILE A 284 28.55 -0.82 -9.15
CA ILE A 284 29.98 -0.66 -8.93
C ILE A 284 30.17 0.09 -7.61
N PRO A 285 30.71 -0.55 -6.56
CA PRO A 285 31.01 0.12 -5.30
C PRO A 285 31.93 1.32 -5.50
N ARG A 286 31.57 2.48 -4.91
CA ARG A 286 32.37 3.71 -5.02
C ARG A 286 33.49 3.77 -3.99
N ASN A 287 33.29 3.15 -2.83
CA ASN A 287 34.30 3.07 -1.79
C ASN A 287 35.29 1.98 -2.16
N ASP A 288 36.51 2.37 -2.48
CA ASP A 288 37.54 1.43 -2.92
C ASP A 288 37.90 0.45 -1.78
N ARG A 289 37.96 0.90 -0.52
CA ARG A 289 38.31 0.05 0.62
C ARG A 289 37.33 -1.09 0.87
N GLN A 290 36.03 -0.81 0.81
CA GLN A 290 34.97 -1.80 1.05
C GLN A 290 34.55 -2.55 -0.23
N ARG A 291 35.15 -2.23 -1.38
CA ARG A 291 34.77 -2.81 -2.67
C ARG A 291 34.80 -4.34 -2.65
N ILE A 292 35.83 -4.92 -2.05
CA ILE A 292 35.98 -6.38 -1.92
C ILE A 292 34.78 -6.99 -1.19
N VAL A 293 34.35 -6.39 -0.07
CA VAL A 293 33.20 -6.85 0.72
C VAL A 293 31.92 -6.90 -0.12
N PHE A 294 31.61 -5.82 -0.83
CA PHE A 294 30.46 -5.78 -1.73
C PHE A 294 30.57 -6.79 -2.88
N GLU A 295 31.76 -6.96 -3.47
CA GLU A 295 31.99 -7.96 -4.52
C GLU A 295 31.73 -9.39 -4.03
N HIS A 296 32.12 -9.72 -2.79
CA HIS A 296 31.81 -11.03 -2.18
C HIS A 296 30.32 -11.22 -1.92
N ILE A 297 29.61 -10.20 -1.43
CA ILE A 297 28.15 -10.27 -1.22
C ILE A 297 27.41 -10.40 -2.56
N PHE A 298 27.83 -9.67 -3.60
CA PHE A 298 27.26 -9.80 -4.94
C PHE A 298 27.58 -11.16 -5.58
N ALA A 299 28.77 -11.71 -5.35
CA ALA A 299 29.13 -13.05 -5.79
C ALA A 299 28.22 -14.10 -5.13
N TYR A 300 27.99 -14.01 -3.82
CA TYR A 300 27.04 -14.86 -3.12
C TYR A 300 25.63 -14.75 -3.70
N ALA A 301 25.12 -13.54 -3.90
CA ALA A 301 23.77 -13.33 -4.44
C ALA A 301 23.59 -13.86 -5.87
N THR A 302 24.67 -13.96 -6.66
CA THR A 302 24.62 -14.39 -8.07
C THR A 302 24.96 -15.88 -8.28
N LYS A 303 25.92 -16.39 -7.52
CA LYS A 303 26.47 -17.76 -7.65
C LYS A 303 26.01 -18.70 -6.54
N GLY A 304 25.52 -18.18 -5.43
CA GLY A 304 25.16 -18.97 -4.24
C GLY A 304 26.34 -19.43 -3.40
N GLU A 305 27.56 -19.20 -3.88
CA GLU A 305 28.79 -19.52 -3.17
C GLU A 305 29.34 -18.24 -2.53
N CYS A 306 29.58 -18.28 -1.23
CA CYS A 306 30.49 -17.35 -0.61
C CYS A 306 31.82 -18.08 -0.41
N GLN A 307 32.87 -17.58 -1.03
CA GLN A 307 34.25 -17.86 -0.62
C GLN A 307 34.83 -16.57 -0.03
N PRO A 308 34.32 -16.08 1.11
CA PRO A 308 34.97 -14.98 1.80
C PRO A 308 36.28 -15.53 2.39
N ARG A 309 37.30 -14.68 2.54
CA ARG A 309 38.60 -15.00 3.15
C ARG A 309 39.48 -15.88 2.27
N LYS A 310 39.78 -15.40 1.06
CA LYS A 310 40.77 -16.03 0.16
C LYS A 310 42.21 -16.09 0.72
N ARG A 311 42.45 -15.59 1.94
CA ARG A 311 43.69 -15.75 2.72
C ARG A 311 43.78 -17.07 3.50
N LEU A 312 42.70 -17.86 3.62
CA LEU A 312 42.78 -19.18 4.30
C LEU A 312 43.41 -20.28 3.42
N PHE A 313 43.80 -19.95 2.19
CA PHE A 313 44.65 -20.84 1.40
C PHE A 313 46.10 -20.73 1.91
N PRO A 314 46.82 -21.86 2.07
CA PRO A 314 48.25 -21.84 2.40
C PRO A 314 49.02 -20.90 1.47
N GLU A 315 50.07 -20.24 2.01
CA GLU A 315 50.91 -19.28 1.27
C GLU A 315 51.45 -19.85 -0.06
N ASP A 316 51.59 -21.17 -0.15
CA ASP A 316 52.15 -21.91 -1.28
C ASP A 316 51.16 -22.18 -2.45
N THR A 317 49.99 -21.53 -2.48
CA THR A 317 49.00 -21.75 -3.55
C THR A 317 49.02 -20.64 -4.61
N CYS A 318 49.01 -21.03 -5.89
CA CYS A 318 48.93 -20.14 -7.06
C CYS A 318 47.76 -19.11 -7.00
N TRP A 319 46.72 -19.43 -6.23
CA TRP A 319 45.56 -18.56 -6.02
C TRP A 319 45.84 -17.38 -5.08
N ALA A 320 46.74 -17.52 -4.10
CA ALA A 320 47.04 -16.46 -3.13
C ALA A 320 47.69 -15.24 -3.81
N GLU A 321 48.60 -15.49 -4.75
CA GLU A 321 49.29 -14.45 -5.52
C GLU A 321 48.32 -13.70 -6.46
N THR A 322 47.44 -14.43 -7.14
CA THR A 322 46.40 -13.87 -8.03
C THR A 322 45.43 -12.95 -7.27
N VAL A 323 45.10 -13.28 -6.02
CA VAL A 323 44.21 -12.47 -5.18
C VAL A 323 44.90 -11.20 -4.69
N ARG A 324 46.16 -11.30 -4.24
CA ARG A 324 46.98 -10.13 -3.85
C ARG A 324 47.24 -9.17 -5.02
N MET A 325 47.28 -9.68 -6.26
CA MET A 325 47.34 -8.83 -7.46
C MET A 325 46.04 -8.05 -7.74
N LYS A 326 44.89 -8.56 -7.28
CA LYS A 326 43.59 -7.95 -7.57
C LYS A 326 43.16 -6.91 -6.52
N TYR A 327 43.56 -7.07 -5.26
CA TYR A 327 43.12 -6.22 -4.15
C TYR A 327 44.29 -5.75 -3.29
N THR A 328 44.16 -4.55 -2.70
CA THR A 328 45.16 -3.97 -1.80
C THR A 328 45.16 -4.65 -0.43
N GLU A 329 46.26 -4.55 0.33
CA GLU A 329 46.31 -5.08 1.70
C GLU A 329 45.23 -4.48 2.61
N GLU A 330 44.94 -3.19 2.44
CA GLU A 330 43.88 -2.49 3.19
C GLU A 330 42.50 -3.08 2.90
N GLN A 331 42.20 -3.42 1.65
CA GLN A 331 40.96 -4.09 1.26
C GLN A 331 40.88 -5.48 1.89
N LEU A 332 41.97 -6.25 1.88
CA LEU A 332 42.00 -7.60 2.49
C LEU A 332 41.80 -7.55 4.02
N VAL A 333 42.39 -6.55 4.70
CA VAL A 333 42.15 -6.34 6.14
C VAL A 333 40.69 -5.95 6.42
N GLU A 334 40.06 -5.19 5.51
CA GLU A 334 38.64 -4.84 5.62
C GLU A 334 37.74 -6.06 5.41
N GLU A 335 38.09 -6.95 4.48
CA GLU A 335 37.40 -8.22 4.25
C GLU A 335 37.41 -9.09 5.52
N ASP A 336 38.60 -9.28 6.12
CA ASP A 336 38.79 -10.12 7.31
C ASP A 336 38.01 -9.60 8.53
N LYS A 337 37.79 -8.29 8.62
CA LYS A 337 37.06 -7.63 9.72
C LYS A 337 35.56 -7.50 9.48
N SER A 338 35.07 -7.81 8.28
CA SER A 338 33.69 -7.52 7.91
C SER A 338 32.70 -8.43 8.65
N GLU A 339 31.89 -7.84 9.54
CA GLU A 339 30.80 -8.54 10.21
C GLU A 339 29.74 -9.04 9.20
N GLY A 340 29.49 -8.26 8.14
CA GLY A 340 28.58 -8.66 7.05
C GLY A 340 29.00 -9.94 6.33
N LEU A 341 30.31 -10.15 6.10
CA LEU A 341 30.81 -11.39 5.48
C LEU A 341 30.76 -12.57 6.46
N LEU A 342 31.14 -12.36 7.73
CA LEU A 342 31.01 -13.38 8.77
C LEU A 342 29.55 -13.85 8.91
N TYR A 343 28.62 -12.89 8.90
CA TYR A 343 27.19 -13.17 8.92
C TYR A 343 26.75 -14.01 7.72
N LEU A 344 27.18 -13.63 6.52
CA LEU A 344 26.79 -14.29 5.27
C LEU A 344 27.37 -15.71 5.19
N GLU A 345 28.65 -15.88 5.56
CA GLU A 345 29.30 -17.18 5.70
C GLU A 345 28.50 -18.08 6.64
N ARG A 346 28.10 -17.53 7.79
CA ARG A 346 27.33 -18.29 8.76
C ARG A 346 25.99 -18.75 8.20
N VAL A 347 25.21 -17.86 7.60
CA VAL A 347 23.91 -18.23 7.00
C VAL A 347 24.10 -19.24 5.87
N SER A 348 25.18 -19.12 5.08
CA SER A 348 25.51 -20.05 4.01
C SER A 348 25.94 -21.43 4.51
N SER A 349 26.51 -21.53 5.72
CA SER A 349 26.92 -22.81 6.31
C SER A 349 25.73 -23.59 6.90
N LEU A 350 24.57 -22.96 7.10
CA LEU A 350 23.39 -23.61 7.65
C LEU A 350 22.75 -24.54 6.61
N SER A 351 22.57 -25.80 6.99
CA SER A 351 21.97 -26.84 6.16
C SER A 351 20.88 -27.59 6.93
N PRO A 352 20.02 -28.38 6.24
CA PRO A 352 19.09 -29.29 6.91
C PRO A 352 19.75 -30.35 7.83
N TYR A 353 21.07 -30.51 7.75
CA TYR A 353 21.85 -31.47 8.53
C TYR A 353 22.64 -30.82 9.67
N THR A 354 22.68 -29.49 9.74
CA THR A 354 23.29 -28.75 10.86
C THR A 354 22.60 -29.12 12.17
N SER A 355 23.36 -29.27 13.26
CA SER A 355 22.80 -29.65 14.56
C SER A 355 21.91 -28.55 15.14
N GLU A 356 20.97 -28.94 15.99
CA GLU A 356 20.00 -28.03 16.58
C GLU A 356 20.66 -27.01 17.53
N GLU A 357 21.63 -27.46 18.34
CA GLU A 357 22.43 -26.60 19.22
C GLU A 357 23.18 -25.52 18.44
N GLU A 358 23.73 -25.91 17.29
CA GLU A 358 24.46 -25.02 16.40
C GLU A 358 23.53 -23.98 15.76
N ILE A 359 22.30 -24.36 15.39
CA ILE A 359 21.27 -23.43 14.91
C ILE A 359 20.89 -22.43 16.00
N ILE A 360 20.62 -22.91 17.22
CA ILE A 360 20.27 -22.06 18.37
C ILE A 360 21.37 -21.05 18.69
N TRP A 361 22.63 -21.49 18.70
CA TRP A 361 23.78 -20.61 18.88
C TRP A 361 23.83 -19.53 17.81
N SER A 362 23.60 -19.91 16.55
CA SER A 362 23.59 -18.97 15.41
C SER A 362 22.49 -17.92 15.55
N ILE A 363 21.29 -18.32 15.96
CA ILE A 363 20.16 -17.41 16.20
C ILE A 363 20.52 -16.39 17.27
N ARG A 364 21.09 -16.82 18.40
CA ARG A 364 21.42 -15.93 19.52
C ARG A 364 22.57 -14.99 19.20
N HIS A 365 23.61 -15.48 18.52
CA HIS A 365 24.82 -14.73 18.23
C HIS A 365 24.62 -13.75 17.05
N PHE A 366 24.10 -14.24 15.93
CA PHE A 366 23.94 -13.45 14.70
C PHE A 366 22.54 -12.82 14.55
N ARG A 367 21.62 -13.06 15.49
CA ARG A 367 20.24 -12.55 15.46
C ARG A 367 19.49 -12.97 14.19
N LEU A 368 19.68 -14.23 13.78
CA LEU A 368 19.04 -14.78 12.59
C LEU A 368 17.53 -14.83 12.75
N THR A 369 16.81 -14.53 11.68
CA THR A 369 15.35 -14.66 11.63
C THR A 369 14.94 -16.00 11.03
N TRP A 370 13.67 -16.38 11.20
CA TRP A 370 13.17 -17.67 10.73
C TRP A 370 13.29 -17.86 9.21
N GLU A 371 13.29 -16.79 8.41
CA GLU A 371 13.47 -16.88 6.94
C GLU A 371 14.85 -17.40 6.53
N GLN A 372 15.84 -17.32 7.44
CA GLN A 372 17.22 -17.73 7.19
C GLN A 372 17.53 -19.12 7.72
N ILE A 373 16.59 -19.73 8.46
CA ILE A 373 16.75 -21.05 9.06
C ILE A 373 16.23 -22.11 8.08
N PRO A 374 16.98 -23.22 7.86
CA PRO A 374 16.51 -24.32 7.01
C PRO A 374 15.17 -24.89 7.48
N SER A 375 14.25 -25.17 6.54
CA SER A 375 12.86 -25.51 6.83
C SER A 375 12.67 -26.70 7.78
N LYS A 376 13.60 -27.67 7.79
CA LYS A 376 13.56 -28.83 8.70
C LYS A 376 13.61 -28.42 10.18
N HIS A 377 14.38 -27.37 10.50
CA HIS A 377 14.54 -26.85 11.85
C HIS A 377 13.36 -25.97 12.30
N LEU A 378 12.52 -25.50 11.37
CA LEU A 378 11.32 -24.69 11.68
C LEU A 378 10.18 -25.50 12.31
N MET A 379 10.34 -26.81 12.48
CA MET A 379 9.45 -27.66 13.26
C MET A 379 9.99 -27.97 14.66
N SER A 380 11.23 -27.57 14.98
CA SER A 380 11.79 -27.75 16.33
C SER A 380 11.21 -26.72 17.30
N LEU A 381 10.82 -27.21 18.47
CA LEU A 381 10.39 -26.40 19.59
C LEU A 381 11.54 -25.55 20.18
N GLU A 382 12.75 -26.09 20.34
CA GLU A 382 13.87 -25.34 20.94
C GLU A 382 14.38 -24.23 20.02
N VAL A 383 14.36 -24.45 18.70
CA VAL A 383 14.69 -23.42 17.72
C VAL A 383 13.73 -22.24 17.83
N TRP A 384 12.41 -22.48 17.92
CA TRP A 384 11.43 -21.41 18.10
C TRP A 384 11.55 -20.69 19.45
N LYS A 385 11.97 -21.39 20.53
CA LYS A 385 12.28 -20.73 21.81
C LYS A 385 13.38 -19.69 21.62
N ALA A 386 14.46 -20.02 20.92
CA ALA A 386 15.56 -19.10 20.64
C ALA A 386 15.14 -17.91 19.76
N ILE A 387 14.27 -18.13 18.77
CA ILE A 387 13.79 -17.05 17.88
C ILE A 387 12.91 -16.05 18.65
N VAL A 388 12.03 -16.54 19.54
CA VAL A 388 11.06 -15.70 20.27
C VAL A 388 11.73 -14.74 21.26
N GLU A 389 12.86 -15.12 21.86
CA GLU A 389 13.61 -14.31 22.86
C GLU A 389 13.88 -12.86 22.41
N ARG A 390 14.06 -12.63 21.10
CA ARG A 390 14.37 -11.30 20.54
C ARG A 390 13.45 -10.90 19.39
N MET A 391 12.29 -11.55 19.26
CA MET A 391 11.38 -11.31 18.16
C MET A 391 10.70 -9.93 18.28
N PRO A 392 10.71 -9.09 17.24
CA PRO A 392 9.94 -7.84 17.25
C PRO A 392 8.44 -8.09 17.43
N MET A 393 7.75 -7.21 18.16
CA MET A 393 6.31 -7.36 18.49
C MET A 393 5.42 -7.63 17.27
N LEU A 394 5.60 -6.90 16.16
CA LEU A 394 4.81 -7.12 14.95
C LEU A 394 5.07 -8.50 14.31
N ALA A 395 6.31 -8.99 14.37
CA ALA A 395 6.66 -10.33 13.91
C ALA A 395 6.05 -11.40 14.83
N MET A 396 6.03 -11.15 16.14
CA MET A 396 5.43 -12.03 17.14
C MET A 396 3.93 -12.18 16.89
N ILE A 397 3.21 -11.06 16.79
CA ILE A 397 1.76 -11.00 16.52
C ILE A 397 1.40 -11.80 15.25
N ARG A 398 2.22 -11.69 14.19
CA ARG A 398 1.98 -12.40 12.91
C ARG A 398 2.27 -13.90 12.96
N ASN A 399 3.09 -14.37 13.90
CA ASN A 399 3.55 -15.76 13.97
C ASN A 399 2.94 -16.57 15.13
N LEU A 400 1.99 -16.02 15.90
CA LEU A 400 1.31 -16.72 17.00
C LEU A 400 0.73 -18.07 16.59
N ALA A 401 0.08 -18.12 15.44
CA ALA A 401 -0.45 -19.35 14.85
C ALA A 401 0.64 -20.41 14.62
N LYS A 402 1.79 -19.99 14.07
CA LYS A 402 2.91 -20.91 13.81
C LYS A 402 3.55 -21.39 15.10
N MET A 403 3.73 -20.51 16.09
CA MET A 403 4.24 -20.86 17.42
C MET A 403 3.33 -21.88 18.12
N GLN A 404 2.00 -21.71 18.03
CA GLN A 404 1.03 -22.68 18.53
C GLN A 404 1.13 -24.02 17.81
N ASN A 405 1.24 -24.02 16.48
CA ASN A 405 1.37 -25.23 15.67
C ASN A 405 2.63 -26.04 16.01
N VAL A 406 3.77 -25.38 16.23
CA VAL A 406 5.03 -26.03 16.65
C VAL A 406 4.94 -26.57 18.09
N GLY A 407 3.95 -26.12 18.86
CA GLY A 407 3.73 -26.57 20.23
C GLY A 407 4.46 -25.74 21.28
N LEU A 408 4.84 -24.49 20.96
CA LEU A 408 5.49 -23.57 21.92
C LEU A 408 4.67 -23.33 23.19
N PHE A 409 3.36 -23.57 23.11
CA PHE A 409 2.38 -23.32 24.17
C PHE A 409 1.70 -24.62 24.65
N LYS A 410 2.33 -25.79 24.49
CA LYS A 410 1.79 -27.10 24.92
C LYS A 410 2.17 -27.45 26.38
N GLY A 411 1.50 -26.82 27.34
CA GLY A 411 0.95 -27.51 28.52
C GLY A 411 1.86 -28.21 29.55
N GLU A 412 3.20 -28.04 29.57
CA GLU A 412 4.00 -28.52 30.71
C GLU A 412 4.21 -27.43 31.78
N LYS A 413 4.37 -27.82 33.06
CA LYS A 413 4.42 -26.89 34.22
C LYS A 413 5.51 -25.80 34.15
N LYS A 414 6.57 -25.99 33.35
CA LYS A 414 7.63 -24.98 33.09
C LYS A 414 7.35 -24.06 31.89
N GLU A 415 6.28 -24.30 31.13
CA GLU A 415 5.92 -23.58 29.90
C GLU A 415 4.83 -22.52 30.10
N GLY A 416 4.18 -22.50 31.28
CA GLY A 416 3.36 -21.37 31.72
C GLY A 416 4.13 -20.05 31.69
N ASP A 417 5.43 -20.07 31.96
CA ASP A 417 6.33 -18.91 31.90
C ASP A 417 6.43 -18.31 30.49
N LYS A 418 6.27 -19.10 29.43
CA LYS A 418 6.42 -18.62 28.03
C LYS A 418 5.14 -18.01 27.50
N ILE A 419 3.99 -18.61 27.81
CA ILE A 419 2.70 -17.96 27.58
C ILE A 419 2.68 -16.66 28.38
N ALA A 420 3.09 -16.67 29.64
CA ALA A 420 3.19 -15.47 30.46
C ALA A 420 4.13 -14.43 29.85
N HIS A 421 5.28 -14.83 29.30
CA HIS A 421 6.20 -13.92 28.62
C HIS A 421 5.57 -13.27 27.37
N VAL A 422 4.95 -14.07 26.50
CA VAL A 422 4.28 -13.56 25.28
C VAL A 422 3.09 -12.67 25.64
N VAL A 423 2.28 -13.08 26.61
CA VAL A 423 1.16 -12.28 27.13
C VAL A 423 1.67 -10.97 27.71
N ALA A 424 2.69 -11.00 28.57
CA ALA A 424 3.28 -9.80 29.16
C ALA A 424 3.85 -8.86 28.09
N HIS A 425 4.45 -9.39 27.02
CA HIS A 425 4.93 -8.58 25.92
C HIS A 425 3.77 -7.98 25.12
N LEU A 426 2.72 -8.75 24.80
CA LEU A 426 1.53 -8.29 24.08
C LEU A 426 0.75 -7.22 24.85
N THR A 427 0.70 -7.30 26.18
CA THR A 427 -0.03 -6.35 27.03
C THR A 427 0.84 -5.21 27.57
N ASN A 428 2.08 -5.06 27.07
CA ASN A 428 2.97 -3.99 27.49
C ASN A 428 2.72 -2.71 26.66
N LEU A 429 2.14 -1.69 27.31
CA LEU A 429 1.79 -0.42 26.66
C LEU A 429 2.98 0.30 26.05
N GLU A 430 4.14 0.33 26.73
CA GLU A 430 5.35 0.97 26.22
C GLU A 430 5.92 0.23 25.00
N ALA A 431 5.85 -1.11 25.00
CA ALA A 431 6.25 -1.91 23.86
C ALA A 431 5.31 -1.68 22.65
N ILE A 432 3.99 -1.62 22.87
CA ILE A 432 2.99 -1.27 21.85
C ILE A 432 3.29 0.12 21.26
N LYS A 433 3.52 1.12 22.12
CA LYS A 433 3.83 2.50 21.74
C LYS A 433 5.14 2.59 20.95
N LYS A 434 6.22 1.96 21.43
CA LYS A 434 7.53 1.94 20.76
C LYS A 434 7.47 1.25 19.39
N ALA A 435 6.70 0.17 19.29
CA ALA A 435 6.51 -0.56 18.03
C ALA A 435 5.47 0.11 17.11
N ARG A 436 4.79 1.17 17.56
CA ARG A 436 3.74 1.90 16.83
C ARG A 436 2.66 0.96 16.30
N ILE A 437 2.25 -0.01 17.12
CA ILE A 437 1.23 -0.98 16.74
C ILE A 437 -0.15 -0.31 16.75
N HIS A 438 -0.85 -0.43 15.63
CA HIS A 438 -2.20 0.12 15.48
C HIS A 438 -3.28 -0.91 15.87
N PRO A 439 -4.43 -0.50 16.46
CA PRO A 439 -5.51 -1.42 16.85
C PRO A 439 -5.94 -2.38 15.74
N ILE A 440 -6.02 -1.90 14.50
CA ILE A 440 -6.39 -2.72 13.32
C ILE A 440 -5.41 -3.89 13.09
N GLN A 441 -4.12 -3.69 13.35
CA GLN A 441 -3.12 -4.76 13.18
C GLN A 441 -3.31 -5.87 14.21
N ILE A 442 -3.65 -5.49 15.44
CA ILE A 442 -3.96 -6.44 16.53
C ILE A 442 -5.28 -7.16 16.22
N LEU A 443 -6.29 -6.42 15.79
CA LEU A 443 -7.58 -7.00 15.41
C LEU A 443 -7.43 -8.02 14.28
N LEU A 444 -6.67 -7.69 13.22
CA LEU A 444 -6.39 -8.62 12.13
C LEU A 444 -5.70 -9.88 12.65
N ALA A 445 -4.71 -9.73 13.53
CA ALA A 445 -3.99 -10.86 14.09
C ALA A 445 -4.86 -11.73 15.00
N LYS A 446 -5.73 -11.11 15.81
CA LYS A 446 -6.73 -11.81 16.63
C LYS A 446 -7.69 -12.60 15.77
N THR A 447 -8.28 -11.98 14.74
CA THR A 447 -9.20 -12.67 13.82
C THR A 447 -8.53 -13.84 13.11
N VAL A 448 -7.27 -13.68 12.66
CA VAL A 448 -6.52 -14.78 12.07
C VAL A 448 -6.25 -15.87 13.11
N TYR A 449 -5.75 -15.52 14.30
CA TYR A 449 -5.41 -16.49 15.35
C TYR A 449 -6.64 -17.29 15.83
N ASP A 450 -7.77 -16.62 16.04
CA ASP A 450 -9.01 -17.25 16.51
C ASP A 450 -9.66 -18.16 15.46
N ALA A 451 -9.38 -17.96 14.17
CA ALA A 451 -9.89 -18.83 13.11
C ALA A 451 -9.35 -20.27 13.20
N GLY A 452 -8.22 -20.50 13.87
CA GLY A 452 -7.63 -21.83 14.07
C GLY A 452 -7.06 -22.48 12.79
N MET A 453 -7.13 -21.79 11.66
CA MET A 453 -6.61 -22.27 10.38
C MET A 453 -6.05 -21.13 9.53
N GLY A 454 -5.04 -21.44 8.72
CA GLY A 454 -4.44 -20.48 7.81
C GLY A 454 -5.38 -20.16 6.64
N ASP A 455 -5.48 -18.89 6.27
CA ASP A 455 -6.23 -18.43 5.07
C ASP A 455 -5.59 -18.95 3.77
N ARG A 456 -4.29 -19.26 3.79
CA ARG A 456 -3.53 -19.86 2.68
C ARG A 456 -2.70 -21.04 3.19
N GLY A 457 -2.97 -22.24 2.69
CA GLY A 457 -2.24 -23.48 3.03
C GLY A 457 -3.00 -24.42 3.96
N SER A 458 -2.29 -25.39 4.55
CA SER A 458 -2.84 -26.46 5.39
C SER A 458 -2.53 -26.30 6.89
N LEU A 459 -2.00 -25.14 7.30
CA LEU A 459 -1.63 -24.89 8.70
C LEU A 459 -2.89 -24.81 9.56
N THR A 460 -2.96 -25.64 10.60
CA THR A 460 -4.04 -25.64 11.59
C THR A 460 -3.47 -25.56 13.01
N TRP A 461 -4.24 -24.97 13.91
CA TRP A 461 -3.90 -24.86 15.33
C TRP A 461 -5.16 -24.71 16.17
N THR A 462 -5.05 -25.00 17.47
CA THR A 462 -6.12 -24.73 18.44
C THR A 462 -5.82 -23.41 19.15
N PRO A 463 -6.67 -22.37 18.99
CA PRO A 463 -6.47 -21.09 19.66
C PRO A 463 -6.47 -21.26 21.18
N LYS A 464 -5.52 -20.60 21.86
CA LYS A 464 -5.46 -20.57 23.33
C LYS A 464 -6.23 -19.36 23.86
N PRO A 465 -7.18 -19.55 24.81
CA PRO A 465 -7.97 -18.45 25.37
C PRO A 465 -7.10 -17.33 25.96
N GLU A 466 -5.97 -17.67 26.58
CA GLU A 466 -5.05 -16.73 27.21
C GLU A 466 -4.42 -15.78 26.19
N LEU A 467 -4.01 -16.30 25.04
CA LEU A 467 -3.42 -15.52 23.95
C LEU A 467 -4.47 -14.71 23.20
N SER A 468 -5.66 -15.28 22.98
CA SER A 468 -6.78 -14.55 22.38
C SER A 468 -7.22 -13.38 23.25
N SER A 469 -7.31 -13.60 24.57
CA SER A 469 -7.61 -12.54 25.55
C SER A 469 -6.49 -11.51 25.64
N ALA A 470 -5.22 -11.91 25.52
CA ALA A 470 -4.10 -10.97 25.50
C ALA A 470 -4.12 -10.07 24.26
N LEU A 471 -4.45 -10.60 23.08
CA LEU A 471 -4.63 -9.80 21.87
C LEU A 471 -5.81 -8.84 22.00
N GLU A 472 -6.91 -9.28 22.59
CA GLU A 472 -8.06 -8.42 22.87
C GLU A 472 -7.72 -7.30 23.87
N LYS A 473 -7.00 -7.61 24.94
CA LYS A 473 -6.48 -6.59 25.87
C LYS A 473 -5.53 -5.61 25.17
N ALA A 474 -4.61 -6.12 24.35
CA ALA A 474 -3.68 -5.30 23.59
C ALA A 474 -4.42 -4.35 22.63
N PHE A 475 -5.49 -4.82 22.00
CA PHE A 475 -6.38 -4.00 21.17
C PHE A 475 -6.97 -2.83 21.98
N TYR A 476 -7.55 -3.09 23.16
CA TYR A 476 -8.07 -2.01 24.00
C TYR A 476 -6.99 -1.08 24.57
N LEU A 477 -5.81 -1.59 24.90
CA LEU A 477 -4.69 -0.78 25.35
C LEU A 477 -4.26 0.24 24.29
N THR A 478 -4.35 -0.09 23.00
CA THR A 478 -4.00 0.87 21.95
C THR A 478 -4.91 2.10 21.91
N PHE A 479 -6.15 2.01 22.43
CA PHE A 479 -7.06 3.16 22.49
C PHE A 479 -6.59 4.20 23.51
N SER A 480 -5.91 3.79 24.59
CA SER A 480 -5.35 4.72 25.59
C SER A 480 -4.21 5.60 25.05
N LEU A 481 -3.67 5.26 23.87
CA LEU A 481 -2.63 6.04 23.19
C LEU A 481 -3.19 7.13 22.28
N MET A 482 -4.51 7.20 22.13
CA MET A 482 -5.19 8.09 21.19
C MET A 482 -5.63 9.39 21.88
N PRO A 483 -5.69 10.52 21.15
CA PRO A 483 -6.08 11.79 21.73
C PRO A 483 -7.56 11.79 22.14
N THR A 484 -7.86 12.38 23.30
CA THR A 484 -9.23 12.53 23.83
C THR A 484 -9.87 13.82 23.34
N THR A 485 -11.20 13.90 23.35
CA THR A 485 -11.94 15.10 22.92
C THR A 485 -13.25 15.27 23.68
N GLU A 486 -13.55 16.52 24.03
CA GLU A 486 -14.77 16.90 24.76
C GLU A 486 -15.97 17.19 23.83
N LYS A 487 -15.78 17.06 22.50
CA LYS A 487 -16.84 17.31 21.51
C LYS A 487 -17.89 16.21 21.51
N ARG A 488 -19.11 16.53 21.08
CA ARG A 488 -20.23 15.59 20.99
C ARG A 488 -20.25 14.89 19.64
N PHE A 489 -20.08 13.56 19.63
CA PHE A 489 -20.01 12.76 18.42
C PHE A 489 -21.30 11.97 18.17
N CYS A 490 -21.72 11.95 16.91
CA CYS A 490 -22.63 10.94 16.38
C CYS A 490 -21.82 9.99 15.49
N VAL A 491 -21.70 8.73 15.90
CA VAL A 491 -20.97 7.71 15.14
C VAL A 491 -21.96 6.81 14.42
N ALA A 492 -21.99 6.87 13.09
CA ALA A 492 -22.91 6.14 12.25
C ALA A 492 -22.22 4.97 11.53
N LEU A 493 -22.71 3.75 11.77
CA LEU A 493 -22.18 2.52 11.17
C LEU A 493 -23.11 2.02 10.06
N ASP A 494 -22.54 1.87 8.88
CA ASP A 494 -23.22 1.29 7.73
C ASP A 494 -23.37 -0.24 7.91
N CYS A 495 -24.63 -0.68 8.00
CA CYS A 495 -25.02 -2.07 8.17
C CYS A 495 -25.54 -2.70 6.85
N SER A 496 -25.27 -2.08 5.71
CA SER A 496 -25.61 -2.59 4.38
C SER A 496 -24.89 -3.91 4.06
N SER A 497 -25.38 -4.61 3.03
CA SER A 497 -24.76 -5.87 2.59
C SER A 497 -23.36 -5.66 1.99
N SER A 498 -23.09 -4.51 1.39
CA SER A 498 -21.82 -4.22 0.74
C SER A 498 -20.67 -4.13 1.74
N MET A 499 -20.96 -3.65 2.96
CA MET A 499 -20.05 -3.63 4.12
C MET A 499 -19.66 -5.03 4.65
N CYS A 500 -20.28 -6.11 4.17
CA CYS A 500 -19.85 -7.48 4.49
C CYS A 500 -18.64 -7.94 3.64
N SER A 501 -18.25 -7.17 2.63
CA SER A 501 -17.09 -7.49 1.79
C SER A 501 -15.77 -7.39 2.58
N LYS A 502 -14.79 -8.23 2.20
CA LYS A 502 -13.46 -8.26 2.83
C LYS A 502 -12.67 -7.01 2.44
N LEU A 503 -12.02 -6.39 3.42
CA LEU A 503 -11.21 -5.19 3.22
C LEU A 503 -9.79 -5.55 2.79
N SER A 504 -9.31 -4.97 1.69
CA SER A 504 -7.89 -5.04 1.27
C SER A 504 -7.32 -6.46 1.17
N GLY A 505 -8.17 -7.45 0.87
CA GLY A 505 -7.83 -8.87 0.85
C GLY A 505 -7.38 -9.41 2.22
N SER A 506 -7.92 -8.84 3.30
CA SER A 506 -7.75 -9.30 4.67
C SER A 506 -8.93 -10.18 5.11
N VAL A 507 -8.86 -10.75 6.32
CA VAL A 507 -9.97 -11.52 6.90
C VAL A 507 -11.08 -10.63 7.50
N LEU A 508 -10.82 -9.32 7.65
CA LEU A 508 -11.78 -8.37 8.21
C LEU A 508 -12.73 -7.87 7.12
N ASN A 509 -13.99 -7.71 7.46
CA ASN A 509 -14.98 -7.02 6.62
C ASN A 509 -15.22 -5.58 7.07
N GLY A 510 -15.90 -4.81 6.22
CA GLY A 510 -16.29 -3.41 6.48
C GLY A 510 -16.99 -3.21 7.82
N ARG A 511 -17.93 -4.10 8.19
CA ARG A 511 -18.69 -4.01 9.45
C ARG A 511 -17.80 -4.18 10.70
N VAL A 512 -16.95 -5.20 10.72
CA VAL A 512 -16.07 -5.46 11.86
C VAL A 512 -15.03 -4.34 12.02
N ALA A 513 -14.48 -3.86 10.91
CA ALA A 513 -13.51 -2.77 10.94
C ALA A 513 -14.15 -1.43 11.35
N SER A 514 -15.35 -1.11 10.84
CA SER A 514 -16.08 0.09 11.24
C SER A 514 -16.46 0.06 12.72
N ALA A 515 -16.97 -1.07 13.23
CA ALA A 515 -17.23 -1.25 14.66
C ALA A 515 -15.95 -1.05 15.49
N ALA A 516 -14.82 -1.63 15.08
CA ALA A 516 -13.55 -1.48 15.80
C ALA A 516 -13.06 -0.02 15.84
N MET A 517 -13.28 0.77 14.79
CA MET A 517 -12.94 2.19 14.78
C MET A 517 -13.93 3.03 15.57
N ALA A 518 -15.22 2.68 15.52
CA ALA A 518 -16.25 3.31 16.33
C ALA A 518 -15.97 3.15 17.83
N MET A 519 -15.51 1.96 18.24
CA MET A 519 -15.07 1.70 19.61
C MET A 519 -13.95 2.61 20.07
N ASN A 520 -13.05 2.99 19.16
CA ASN A 520 -11.99 3.95 19.48
C ASN A 520 -12.60 5.30 19.87
N ILE A 521 -13.50 5.82 19.05
CA ILE A 521 -14.21 7.09 19.32
C ILE A 521 -15.04 6.99 20.60
N LEU A 522 -15.76 5.88 20.81
CA LEU A 522 -16.53 5.61 22.03
C LEU A 522 -15.67 5.58 23.31
N LYS A 523 -14.37 5.29 23.18
CA LYS A 523 -13.43 5.26 24.31
C LYS A 523 -12.74 6.61 24.54
N THR A 524 -12.52 7.39 23.49
CA THR A 524 -11.72 8.62 23.54
C THR A 524 -12.54 9.90 23.66
N ALA A 525 -13.81 9.88 23.26
CA ALA A 525 -14.69 11.04 23.31
C ALA A 525 -15.70 10.94 24.47
N ASP A 526 -15.95 12.06 25.14
CA ASP A 526 -16.76 12.09 26.37
C ASP A 526 -18.26 11.90 26.11
N CYS A 527 -18.75 12.41 24.98
CA CYS A 527 -20.16 12.32 24.61
C CYS A 527 -20.29 11.75 23.21
N VAL A 528 -20.65 10.47 23.13
CA VAL A 528 -20.79 9.74 21.87
C VAL A 528 -22.11 9.00 21.84
N GLU A 529 -22.87 9.16 20.75
CA GLU A 529 -24.02 8.32 20.46
C GLU A 529 -23.75 7.54 19.18
N CYS A 530 -23.77 6.21 19.29
CA CYS A 530 -23.55 5.34 18.16
C CYS A 530 -24.90 4.93 17.56
N ILE A 531 -25.02 5.00 16.24
CA ILE A 531 -26.20 4.62 15.49
C ILE A 531 -25.79 3.69 14.35
N THR A 532 -26.74 2.90 13.87
CA THR A 532 -26.59 2.21 12.59
C THR A 532 -27.48 2.84 11.55
N PHE A 533 -27.12 2.67 10.29
CA PHE A 533 -27.97 3.06 9.19
C PHE A 533 -27.97 2.03 8.07
N CYS A 534 -29.18 1.81 7.58
CA CYS A 534 -29.58 1.12 6.36
C CYS A 534 -30.97 1.70 6.05
N ASN A 535 -32.04 0.90 5.98
CA ASN A 535 -33.41 1.38 5.78
C ASN A 535 -33.90 2.34 6.88
N LYS A 536 -33.44 2.14 8.12
CA LYS A 536 -33.81 2.94 9.29
C LYS A 536 -32.58 3.18 10.15
N THR A 537 -32.63 4.25 10.91
CA THR A 537 -31.62 4.54 11.94
C THR A 537 -32.04 3.88 13.24
N GLU A 538 -31.16 3.06 13.80
CA GLU A 538 -31.33 2.45 15.12
C GLU A 538 -30.19 2.90 16.03
N VAL A 539 -30.53 3.31 17.26
CA VAL A 539 -29.54 3.70 18.27
C VAL A 539 -28.92 2.44 18.83
N LEU A 540 -27.59 2.40 18.84
CA LEU A 540 -26.84 1.32 19.44
C LEU A 540 -26.55 1.64 20.91
N PRO A 541 -26.98 0.79 21.86
CA PRO A 541 -26.80 1.03 23.30
C PRO A 541 -25.38 0.65 23.77
N PHE A 542 -24.35 1.02 23.00
CA PHE A 542 -22.95 0.66 23.30
C PHE A 542 -22.18 1.85 23.86
N THR A 543 -21.30 1.55 24.81
CA THR A 543 -20.41 2.53 25.45
C THR A 543 -18.95 2.15 25.19
N GLY A 544 -18.00 2.97 25.65
CA GLY A 544 -16.58 2.63 25.62
C GLY A 544 -16.21 1.39 26.46
N GLU A 545 -17.13 0.81 27.21
CA GLU A 545 -16.92 -0.43 27.98
C GLU A 545 -17.46 -1.68 27.27
N SER A 546 -18.28 -1.51 26.23
CA SER A 546 -18.82 -2.62 25.45
C SER A 546 -17.72 -3.41 24.76
N LYS A 547 -17.98 -4.68 24.44
CA LYS A 547 -17.04 -5.52 23.70
C LYS A 547 -17.26 -5.41 22.19
N LEU A 548 -16.20 -5.63 21.41
CA LEU A 548 -16.32 -5.61 19.94
C LEU A 548 -17.31 -6.66 19.45
N SER A 549 -17.32 -7.84 20.08
CA SER A 549 -18.25 -8.93 19.73
C SER A 549 -19.70 -8.49 19.86
N GLU A 550 -20.06 -7.79 20.94
CA GLU A 550 -21.43 -7.32 21.21
C GLU A 550 -21.93 -6.40 20.09
N ILE A 551 -21.09 -5.45 19.67
CA ILE A 551 -21.40 -4.54 18.56
C ILE A 551 -21.57 -5.33 17.26
N THR A 552 -20.60 -6.19 16.94
CA THR A 552 -20.63 -6.93 15.67
C THR A 552 -21.77 -7.94 15.59
N ASP A 553 -22.17 -8.55 16.70
CA ASP A 553 -23.28 -9.49 16.75
C ASP A 553 -24.63 -8.77 16.61
N HIS A 554 -24.77 -7.61 17.23
CA HIS A 554 -25.94 -6.75 17.00
C HIS A 554 -26.02 -6.23 15.56
N MET A 555 -24.89 -5.84 14.95
CA MET A 555 -24.86 -5.46 13.53
C MET A 555 -25.30 -6.59 12.58
N LYS A 556 -25.24 -7.85 12.99
CA LYS A 556 -25.75 -8.99 12.19
C LYS A 556 -27.27 -9.11 12.25
N THR A 557 -27.92 -8.67 13.34
CA THR A 557 -29.38 -8.78 13.51
C THR A 557 -30.15 -7.71 12.75
N ILE A 558 -29.49 -6.62 12.36
CA ILE A 558 -30.12 -5.49 11.66
C ILE A 558 -30.56 -5.90 10.27
N LYS A 559 -31.82 -5.59 9.93
CA LYS A 559 -32.39 -5.86 8.62
C LYS A 559 -31.67 -5.06 7.55
N LYS A 560 -31.21 -5.76 6.50
CA LYS A 560 -30.55 -5.17 5.34
C LYS A 560 -31.53 -4.33 4.52
N GLY A 561 -31.02 -3.30 3.87
CA GLY A 561 -31.77 -2.51 2.90
C GLY A 561 -30.97 -1.31 2.40
N ASP A 562 -31.69 -0.34 1.83
CA ASP A 562 -31.10 0.81 1.16
C ASP A 562 -30.38 1.73 2.14
N THR A 563 -29.34 2.40 1.66
CA THR A 563 -28.38 3.12 2.50
C THR A 563 -28.27 4.55 2.03
N SER A 564 -28.56 5.50 2.91
CA SER A 564 -28.44 6.93 2.64
C SER A 564 -27.58 7.63 3.69
N GLY A 565 -26.56 8.35 3.24
CA GLY A 565 -25.65 9.14 4.08
C GLY A 565 -26.33 10.34 4.75
N ALA A 566 -27.55 10.71 4.33
CA ALA A 566 -28.33 11.76 4.98
C ALA A 566 -29.04 11.30 6.27
N LEU A 567 -29.17 9.98 6.48
CA LEU A 567 -29.94 9.42 7.60
C LEU A 567 -29.42 9.86 8.99
N PRO A 568 -28.10 9.85 9.28
CA PRO A 568 -27.60 10.30 10.58
C PRO A 568 -28.03 11.72 10.95
N MET A 569 -27.86 12.68 10.03
CA MET A 569 -28.19 14.09 10.29
C MET A 569 -29.69 14.33 10.35
N THR A 570 -30.48 13.67 9.49
CA THR A 570 -31.94 13.80 9.53
C THR A 570 -32.55 13.17 10.78
N TRP A 571 -32.02 12.02 11.22
CA TRP A 571 -32.39 11.40 12.49
C TRP A 571 -32.05 12.31 13.68
N ALA A 572 -30.84 12.86 13.72
CA ALA A 572 -30.42 13.75 14.81
C ALA A 572 -31.33 14.99 14.88
N THR A 573 -31.66 15.57 13.72
CA THR A 573 -32.58 16.70 13.60
C THR A 573 -33.97 16.36 14.14
N ARG A 574 -34.57 15.25 13.70
CA ARG A 574 -35.93 14.82 14.10
C ARG A 574 -36.05 14.53 15.60
N ASN A 575 -34.98 14.04 16.21
CA ASN A 575 -34.94 13.71 17.64
C ASN A 575 -34.38 14.85 18.51
N GLY A 576 -34.11 16.03 17.94
CA GLY A 576 -33.59 17.19 18.67
C GLY A 576 -32.18 16.97 19.27
N LYS A 577 -31.41 16.01 18.74
CA LYS A 577 -30.07 15.66 19.24
C LYS A 577 -29.03 16.69 18.80
N LYS A 578 -28.09 16.99 19.69
CA LYS A 578 -27.05 18.02 19.51
C LYS A 578 -25.66 17.37 19.43
N PHE A 579 -25.04 17.43 18.27
CA PHE A 579 -23.74 16.87 17.95
C PHE A 579 -22.87 17.92 17.27
N ASP A 580 -21.60 17.94 17.62
CA ASP A 580 -20.60 18.80 16.99
C ASP A 580 -19.95 18.07 15.80
N VAL A 581 -19.91 16.74 15.83
CA VAL A 581 -19.23 15.92 14.81
C VAL A 581 -20.08 14.71 14.45
N PHE A 582 -20.28 14.48 13.15
CA PHE A 582 -20.81 13.23 12.61
C PHE A 582 -19.66 12.43 12.00
N VAL A 583 -19.56 11.13 12.33
CA VAL A 583 -18.59 10.22 11.73
C VAL A 583 -19.35 9.06 11.08
N ILE A 584 -19.29 8.97 9.75
CA ILE A 584 -19.99 7.95 8.97
C ILE A 584 -18.97 6.94 8.45
N PHE A 585 -19.10 5.68 8.84
CA PHE A 585 -18.31 4.58 8.28
C PHE A 585 -19.10 3.88 7.18
N THR A 586 -18.66 3.96 5.94
CA THR A 586 -19.36 3.41 4.77
C THR A 586 -18.38 3.09 3.63
N ASP A 587 -18.80 2.31 2.64
CA ASP A 587 -18.06 2.12 1.39
C ASP A 587 -18.40 3.17 0.32
N ASN A 588 -19.24 4.17 0.64
CA ASN A 588 -19.76 5.21 -0.25
C ASN A 588 -20.64 4.71 -1.40
N ASP A 589 -21.10 3.45 -1.37
CA ASP A 589 -22.04 2.92 -2.35
C ASP A 589 -23.47 3.05 -1.85
N LEU A 590 -23.94 4.30 -1.76
CA LEU A 590 -25.27 4.63 -1.26
C LEU A 590 -26.34 4.45 -2.33
N ASN A 591 -27.48 3.86 -1.96
CA ASN A 591 -28.60 3.59 -2.87
C ASN A 591 -29.96 4.06 -2.31
N GLY A 592 -29.97 4.84 -1.23
CA GLY A 592 -31.20 5.34 -0.61
C GLY A 592 -31.67 6.68 -1.19
N GLU A 593 -32.96 6.79 -1.46
CA GLU A 593 -33.60 8.06 -1.84
C GLU A 593 -33.54 9.10 -0.71
N GLY A 594 -33.39 10.38 -1.07
CA GLY A 594 -33.38 11.47 -0.10
C GLY A 594 -32.51 12.65 -0.50
N PRO A 595 -32.38 13.67 0.38
CA PRO A 595 -31.45 14.78 0.14
C PRO A 595 -30.01 14.27 0.16
N SER A 596 -29.12 14.98 -0.53
CA SER A 596 -27.68 14.71 -0.44
C SER A 596 -27.19 14.87 1.00
N THR A 597 -26.15 14.11 1.35
CA THR A 597 -25.45 14.18 2.65
C THR A 597 -25.08 15.62 3.01
N ALA A 598 -24.57 16.38 2.03
CA ALA A 598 -24.19 17.77 2.23
C ALA A 598 -25.39 18.67 2.60
N ARG A 599 -26.51 18.49 1.89
CA ARG A 599 -27.75 19.21 2.20
C ARG A 599 -28.32 18.82 3.56
N ALA A 600 -28.21 17.55 3.94
CA ALA A 600 -28.64 17.07 5.25
C ALA A 600 -27.83 17.70 6.39
N LEU A 601 -26.51 17.83 6.25
CA LEU A 601 -25.67 18.53 7.22
C LEU A 601 -25.98 20.03 7.29
N ALA A 602 -26.15 20.70 6.14
CA ALA A 602 -26.53 22.12 6.11
C ALA A 602 -27.90 22.37 6.77
N ASN A 603 -28.85 21.45 6.60
CA ASN A 603 -30.12 21.49 7.31
C ASN A 603 -29.94 21.29 8.82
N TYR A 604 -29.10 20.33 9.22
CA TYR A 604 -28.79 20.08 10.62
C TYR A 604 -28.16 21.31 11.29
N ARG A 605 -27.16 21.95 10.68
CA ARG A 605 -26.53 23.18 11.19
C ARG A 605 -27.58 24.26 11.47
N ARG A 606 -28.47 24.51 10.51
CA ARG A 606 -29.56 25.50 10.63
C ARG A 606 -30.57 25.18 11.72
N GLN A 607 -31.02 23.92 11.82
CA GLN A 607 -32.06 23.54 12.79
C GLN A 607 -31.50 23.31 14.21
N SER A 608 -30.26 22.86 14.31
CA SER A 608 -29.60 22.62 15.59
C SER A 608 -29.00 23.89 16.20
N GLY A 609 -28.69 24.91 15.39
CA GLY A 609 -27.94 26.09 15.82
C GLY A 609 -26.44 25.84 16.00
N ILE A 610 -25.94 24.67 15.59
CA ILE A 610 -24.51 24.32 15.65
C ILE A 610 -23.93 24.57 14.26
N GLU A 611 -23.51 25.81 14.01
CA GLU A 611 -23.00 26.21 12.69
C GLU A 611 -21.70 25.49 12.31
N ASP A 612 -20.85 25.21 13.30
CA ASP A 612 -19.57 24.48 13.15
C ASP A 612 -19.75 22.95 13.22
N ALA A 613 -20.96 22.41 12.96
CA ALA A 613 -21.13 20.97 12.93
C ALA A 613 -20.33 20.36 11.77
N LYS A 614 -19.47 19.38 12.07
CA LYS A 614 -18.56 18.74 11.12
C LYS A 614 -19.03 17.34 10.71
N LEU A 615 -18.66 16.89 9.53
CA LEU A 615 -18.91 15.54 9.02
C LEU A 615 -17.59 14.90 8.57
N ILE A 616 -17.35 13.69 9.04
CA ILE A 616 -16.21 12.87 8.63
C ILE A 616 -16.77 11.60 8.00
N VAL A 617 -16.37 11.33 6.77
CA VAL A 617 -16.71 10.11 6.03
C VAL A 617 -15.48 9.21 6.05
N VAL A 618 -15.61 8.05 6.68
CA VAL A 618 -14.57 7.04 6.75
C VAL A 618 -14.86 5.97 5.71
N SER A 619 -14.14 6.05 4.61
CA SER A 619 -14.33 5.28 3.39
C SER A 619 -13.69 3.91 3.50
N MET A 620 -14.50 2.86 3.53
CA MET A 620 -14.06 1.47 3.69
C MET A 620 -13.71 0.80 2.34
N SER A 621 -13.73 1.56 1.25
CA SER A 621 -13.50 1.07 -0.12
C SER A 621 -12.64 2.05 -0.93
N ALA A 622 -11.82 1.52 -1.83
CA ALA A 622 -10.95 2.30 -2.73
C ALA A 622 -11.66 2.76 -4.02
N ASN A 623 -12.98 2.98 -3.96
CA ASN A 623 -13.75 3.51 -5.08
C ASN A 623 -13.54 5.03 -5.22
N GLY A 624 -13.96 5.57 -6.37
CA GLY A 624 -13.82 7.00 -6.71
C GLY A 624 -15.02 7.87 -6.30
N ALA A 625 -15.90 7.38 -5.43
CA ALA A 625 -17.12 8.07 -5.01
C ALA A 625 -16.97 8.63 -3.58
N THR A 626 -17.51 9.82 -3.34
CA THR A 626 -17.60 10.40 -2.01
C THR A 626 -18.98 11.00 -1.75
N ILE A 627 -19.34 11.04 -0.47
CA ILE A 627 -20.57 11.65 0.04
C ILE A 627 -20.25 12.94 0.81
N ALA A 628 -18.98 13.26 1.03
CA ALA A 628 -18.50 14.52 1.56
C ALA A 628 -18.38 15.54 0.41
N SER A 629 -18.90 16.75 0.61
CA SER A 629 -18.76 17.81 -0.38
C SER A 629 -17.34 18.40 -0.35
N PRO A 630 -16.62 18.46 -1.49
CA PRO A 630 -15.31 19.11 -1.57
C PRO A 630 -15.34 20.61 -1.26
N ASP A 631 -16.50 21.26 -1.43
CA ASP A 631 -16.65 22.71 -1.25
C ASP A 631 -16.94 23.11 0.22
N ASP A 632 -17.25 22.13 1.09
CA ASP A 632 -17.57 22.36 2.49
C ASP A 632 -16.38 22.01 3.39
N ARG A 633 -15.75 23.02 3.99
CA ARG A 633 -14.60 22.85 4.90
C ARG A 633 -14.95 22.07 6.18
N GLY A 634 -16.23 21.98 6.53
CA GLY A 634 -16.70 21.16 7.63
C GLY A 634 -17.00 19.71 7.23
N MET A 635 -16.66 19.28 6.01
CA MET A 635 -16.75 17.89 5.58
C MET A 635 -15.36 17.35 5.21
N MET A 636 -15.04 16.14 5.67
CA MET A 636 -13.78 15.47 5.36
C MET A 636 -14.01 14.01 5.00
N ASP A 637 -13.15 13.49 4.13
CA ASP A 637 -13.15 12.10 3.67
C ASP A 637 -11.80 11.46 4.01
N ILE A 638 -11.84 10.31 4.68
CA ILE A 638 -10.66 9.58 5.15
C ILE A 638 -10.72 8.13 4.65
N ALA A 639 -9.57 7.57 4.27
CA ALA A 639 -9.45 6.14 4.01
C ALA A 639 -9.56 5.32 5.30
N GLY A 640 -10.57 4.46 5.40
CA GLY A 640 -10.98 3.71 6.59
C GLY A 640 -10.08 2.56 7.02
N PHE A 641 -8.82 2.53 6.63
CA PHE A 641 -7.82 1.58 7.18
C PHE A 641 -6.49 2.28 7.48
N ASP A 642 -6.49 3.62 7.50
CA ASP A 642 -5.34 4.43 7.89
C ASP A 642 -5.14 4.34 9.41
N PRO A 643 -3.95 3.90 9.90
CA PRO A 643 -3.66 3.88 11.32
C PRO A 643 -3.61 5.28 11.97
N ALA A 644 -3.62 6.36 11.18
CA ALA A 644 -3.68 7.72 11.68
C ALA A 644 -5.11 8.26 11.85
N ILE A 645 -6.17 7.47 11.54
CA ILE A 645 -7.57 7.93 11.63
C ILE A 645 -7.88 8.66 12.94
N PRO A 646 -7.56 8.15 14.14
CA PRO A 646 -7.93 8.83 15.38
C PRO A 646 -7.28 10.21 15.51
N GLN A 647 -6.02 10.34 15.10
CA GLN A 647 -5.31 11.61 15.10
C GLN A 647 -5.88 12.58 14.05
N ILE A 648 -6.20 12.08 12.84
CA ILE A 648 -6.79 12.90 11.77
C ILE A 648 -8.18 13.42 12.18
N ILE A 649 -9.00 12.55 12.79
CA ILE A 649 -10.31 12.94 13.34
C ILE A 649 -10.11 14.04 14.38
N HIS A 650 -9.21 13.83 15.34
CA HIS A 650 -8.93 14.83 16.36
C HIS A 650 -8.50 16.17 15.77
N ASP A 651 -7.52 16.17 14.86
CA ASP A 651 -6.97 17.40 14.28
C ASP A 651 -8.02 18.16 13.47
N PHE A 652 -8.86 17.47 12.70
CA PHE A 652 -9.96 18.10 11.95
C PHE A 652 -11.03 18.68 12.89
N VAL A 653 -11.39 17.92 13.92
CA VAL A 653 -12.39 18.35 14.91
C VAL A 653 -11.90 19.60 15.66
N MET A 654 -10.63 19.64 16.02
CA MET A 654 -10.00 20.79 16.70
C MET A 654 -9.67 21.97 15.76
N GLY A 655 -9.77 21.79 14.43
CA GLY A 655 -9.52 22.85 13.44
C GLY A 655 -8.04 23.04 13.11
N ASN A 656 -7.21 22.03 13.32
CA ASN A 656 -5.79 22.02 12.97
C ASN A 656 -5.54 21.71 11.49
N ILE A 657 -6.53 21.16 10.79
CA ILE A 657 -6.53 20.84 9.35
C ILE A 657 -7.84 21.24 8.68
#